data_AF-A0A8K0WSX8-F1
#
_entry.id   AF-A0A8K0WSX8-F1
#
_cell.length_a   1.000
_cell.length_b   1.000
_cell.length_c   1.000
_cell.angle_alpha   90.00
_cell.angle_beta   90.00
_cell.angle_gamma   90.00
#
_symmetry.space_group_name_H-M   'P 1'
#
loop_
_entity.id
_entity.type
_entity.pdbx_description
1 polymer ?
#
loop_
_entity_poly.entity_id
_entity_poly.type
_entity_poly.pdbx_seq_one_letter_code
_entity_poly.pdbx_strand_id
1 'polypeptide(L)'
;MAGHYTLSSGKDSDPSTSYAALPGTTAMEFVSHNMTPMKTNLAGREITGCHPSRWVYELLNNKFSTCDLVDRARQSNFESHYTWEHTHKLLINGNQSYQTASEYLLSTICLDCHFHFVFRISWDAVYSDDLCSHGQDSWPPRDNVFPWHHLVWVGSEPNNTIQKESTKYYPILARENFVCSAPPCTFQVVLEISEPRLKPEFVKLLLDKEAIAAQLEEARQMEPARYENATDAWAYEAPLNLNTYLKNMLEQTPDNVRSISKRNKRFAVLFGPRCFSIYRHLEFKEEILVLDEGTGIDEGSFTPKLPAPAGGPQGSTEIGSYRAFIEDARAEVQCLIHKAGQAAERPTFCTTILHSHLGCQEIPNVSANASVDSARYLLLGILPHQSRDIVASAYRRQWELIPSRRKELVEALMGVANDSNDELLSDYAITQSSVFDSQAQEQTSTDQDSIVPQALIYLGLSPPNCYSVEALTKAFWDKIAKDPADMVTARSMILVIANSYASPTEGILLDSVARMPFETAAAVLSLDPDNKDIPDHTVIDAAKRKIEKANGPEEKQVYHEALTMFAKRRDSRVLRGAVKELQGLVGMESYSVSTNGFGASRAVNFALPVGLDNIGNTCYLNSLLQYLFTVRPVRDIVLNYDNVKLGLDDESIQARRLGGNKMQMDRGEAVVAHAFVQELATLFQELQTSHQAASRPSQRLANAVLLSTHTLLSETKAGAEPSDAPKPPPLPARPPPSAPTDSPDKDMVHVTVNHLSDSMETGSATSSITLVDQEDAQARNQKARRESTRSGDVSEPILVEETAGEGLDKSINMSGTVSQPIEIVDDVAATKTADPSEADVTMVDVEESETVDQKVLNALEHQKRSSGTDQQDVEEVMGSILNRLQAAIRPTSVDEATGIQLEKIMETFFVTTVNYTKKFGDETYQHEISFDRSITAYPAPEGPCSLYDALGRNFNQQIIEESELTRYTAIRTLPPVLHVLIQRSQSMGSKNGNAVGIPETLYLDRYMDAPHNSDEFRRRVEDWMIAERVEEIKAALIKTEKSGSLSILDQITKPAEPASDAASKVKAQFVKIADDWSFDGPMEADDWVDVASQEEPLPLVKDLPQAPEGISDLEKKLRDMMTEELALKEQVLATHLESQKSVSYRLHAVICHRGHLTSGHYWVWIHDFEDNVWRKYNDANVEENKDTAEVLKTLSTSGEPYYVCYVRDDENMNTHVNVPKRQAPERAERVVHEDLEMDSSKNPGLSNGIDSSKSDTDMDGPGETLK
;
A
#
# COMPACT_ATOMS: atom_id res chain seq x y z
N MET A 1 -6.41 33.40 -20.00
CA MET A 1 -7.79 33.17 -20.43
C MET A 1 -8.32 31.99 -19.64
N ALA A 2 -9.52 32.15 -19.10
CA ALA A 2 -10.18 31.21 -18.21
C ALA A 2 -10.59 29.90 -18.90
N GLY A 3 -10.54 28.81 -18.14
CA GLY A 3 -11.20 27.54 -18.43
C GLY A 3 -11.59 26.90 -17.09
N HIS A 4 -12.90 26.79 -16.86
CA HIS A 4 -13.54 26.38 -15.61
C HIS A 4 -13.39 24.87 -15.34
N TYR A 5 -13.02 24.49 -14.12
CA TYR A 5 -13.03 23.10 -13.63
C TYR A 5 -14.38 22.76 -13.01
N THR A 6 -14.99 21.65 -13.47
CA THR A 6 -16.20 21.04 -12.91
C THR A 6 -15.87 19.60 -12.50
N LEU A 7 -16.08 19.26 -11.23
CA LEU A 7 -15.92 17.91 -10.68
C LEU A 7 -17.31 17.28 -10.56
N SER A 8 -17.61 16.28 -11.38
CA SER A 8 -18.76 15.38 -11.18
C SER A 8 -18.24 13.95 -10.98
N SER A 9 -18.53 13.35 -9.83
CA SER A 9 -18.25 11.94 -9.54
C SER A 9 -19.46 11.07 -9.90
N GLY A 10 -19.23 10.05 -10.72
CA GLY A 10 -20.23 9.06 -11.10
C GLY A 10 -19.59 7.69 -11.32
N LYS A 11 -19.94 6.76 -10.43
CA LYS A 11 -20.06 5.29 -10.54
C LYS A 11 -19.22 4.57 -11.63
N ASP A 12 -18.37 3.63 -11.20
CA ASP A 12 -18.61 2.19 -11.42
C ASP A 12 -17.65 1.34 -10.58
N SER A 13 -18.18 0.24 -10.07
CA SER A 13 -17.53 -0.73 -9.19
C SER A 13 -16.95 -1.88 -10.00
N ASP A 14 -15.61 -1.98 -10.05
CA ASP A 14 -14.89 -3.18 -10.48
C ASP A 14 -13.76 -3.47 -9.47
N PRO A 15 -13.62 -4.69 -8.89
CA PRO A 15 -12.67 -4.97 -7.80
C PRO A 15 -11.19 -4.98 -8.22
N SER A 16 -10.86 -4.72 -9.48
CA SER A 16 -9.49 -4.77 -10.02
C SER A 16 -8.82 -3.39 -10.19
N THR A 17 -9.52 -2.28 -9.90
CA THR A 17 -8.99 -0.91 -10.04
C THR A 17 -8.92 -0.22 -8.69
N SER A 18 -7.82 -0.43 -7.96
CA SER A 18 -7.56 0.16 -6.64
C SER A 18 -6.21 0.88 -6.61
N TYR A 19 -5.95 1.81 -7.52
CA TYR A 19 -4.73 2.62 -7.46
C TYR A 19 -4.95 4.01 -8.08
N ALA A 20 -4.75 5.08 -7.28
CA ALA A 20 -5.07 6.44 -7.69
C ALA A 20 -4.17 6.92 -8.84
N ALA A 21 -4.80 7.55 -9.84
CA ALA A 21 -4.13 8.20 -10.96
C ALA A 21 -3.67 9.62 -10.60
N LEU A 22 -2.62 10.11 -11.27
CA LEU A 22 -2.03 11.43 -11.03
C LEU A 22 -3.00 12.58 -11.37
N PRO A 23 -2.90 13.74 -10.69
CA PRO A 23 -3.65 14.93 -11.06
C PRO A 23 -3.34 15.35 -12.51
N GLY A 24 -4.34 15.26 -13.40
CA GLY A 24 -4.20 15.57 -14.83
C GLY A 24 -4.44 14.41 -15.79
N THR A 25 -4.63 13.18 -15.30
CA THR A 25 -5.17 12.08 -16.11
C THR A 25 -6.70 12.15 -16.08
N THR A 26 -7.32 12.20 -17.26
CA THR A 26 -8.78 12.19 -17.43
C THR A 26 -9.40 10.96 -16.77
N ALA A 27 -10.62 11.10 -16.24
CA ALA A 27 -11.44 10.00 -15.73
C ALA A 27 -11.41 8.82 -16.71
N MET A 28 -11.09 7.62 -16.20
CA MET A 28 -10.94 6.40 -16.98
C MET A 28 -12.13 6.19 -17.92
N GLU A 29 -11.90 6.24 -19.23
CA GLU A 29 -12.78 5.58 -20.19
C GLU A 29 -12.69 4.07 -19.94
N PHE A 30 -13.81 3.36 -20.01
CA PHE A 30 -13.86 1.91 -19.86
C PHE A 30 -12.87 1.22 -20.81
N VAL A 31 -11.84 0.56 -20.27
CA VAL A 31 -10.88 -0.21 -21.05
C VAL A 31 -11.42 -1.63 -21.22
N SER A 32 -11.75 -2.02 -22.45
CA SER A 32 -12.22 -3.37 -22.75
C SER A 32 -11.16 -4.41 -22.43
N HIS A 33 -11.54 -5.42 -21.64
CA HIS A 33 -10.66 -6.54 -21.30
C HIS A 33 -10.89 -7.70 -22.26
N ASN A 34 -9.98 -7.86 -23.23
CA ASN A 34 -10.04 -8.93 -24.22
C ASN A 34 -9.26 -10.15 -23.69
N MET A 35 -9.98 -11.04 -23.01
CA MET A 35 -9.41 -12.25 -22.39
C MET A 35 -9.37 -13.41 -23.39
N THR A 36 -8.18 -13.70 -23.92
CA THR A 36 -7.94 -14.93 -24.71
C THR A 36 -7.77 -16.15 -23.78
N PRO A 37 -7.97 -17.39 -24.27
CA PRO A 37 -7.77 -18.60 -23.47
C PRO A 37 -6.35 -18.76 -22.87
N MET A 38 -5.34 -18.14 -23.50
CA MET A 38 -3.98 -18.11 -22.95
C MET A 38 -3.83 -17.02 -21.90
N LYS A 39 -4.46 -15.85 -22.11
CA LYS A 39 -4.43 -14.72 -21.19
C LYS A 39 -5.18 -14.99 -19.88
N THR A 40 -6.17 -15.88 -19.87
CA THR A 40 -6.84 -16.34 -18.64
C THR A 40 -5.88 -17.00 -17.64
N ASN A 41 -4.75 -17.53 -18.10
CA ASN A 41 -3.73 -18.12 -17.22
C ASN A 41 -2.97 -17.08 -16.39
N LEU A 42 -3.11 -15.78 -16.68
CA LEU A 42 -2.59 -14.69 -15.86
C LEU A 42 -3.43 -14.42 -14.61
N ALA A 43 -4.71 -14.82 -14.61
CA ALA A 43 -5.62 -14.49 -13.52
C ALA A 43 -5.17 -15.12 -12.19
N GLY A 44 -4.98 -14.28 -11.16
CA GLY A 44 -4.66 -14.71 -9.80
C GLY A 44 -3.20 -15.14 -9.57
N ARG A 45 -2.26 -14.78 -10.45
CA ARG A 45 -0.83 -15.06 -10.27
C ARG A 45 0.01 -13.79 -10.41
N GLU A 46 0.92 -13.55 -9.46
CA GLU A 46 1.93 -12.50 -9.55
C GLU A 46 3.11 -12.98 -10.41
N ILE A 47 3.15 -12.56 -11.67
CA ILE A 47 4.16 -13.00 -12.66
C ILE A 47 4.78 -11.77 -13.32
N THR A 48 6.10 -11.73 -13.39
CA THR A 48 6.81 -10.64 -14.09
C THR A 48 6.70 -10.80 -15.61
N GLY A 49 6.60 -9.67 -16.30
CA GLY A 49 6.78 -9.61 -17.76
C GLY A 49 8.00 -8.80 -18.15
N CYS A 50 8.15 -8.58 -19.46
CA CYS A 50 9.19 -7.70 -19.98
C CYS A 50 8.80 -7.08 -21.33
N HIS A 51 9.49 -5.99 -21.68
CA HIS A 51 9.39 -5.37 -22.99
C HIS A 51 9.97 -6.31 -24.08
N PRO A 52 9.39 -6.39 -25.29
CA PRO A 52 9.84 -7.30 -26.34
C PRO A 52 11.33 -7.21 -26.70
N SER A 53 11.95 -6.02 -26.67
CA SER A 53 13.41 -5.89 -26.89
C SER A 53 14.23 -6.64 -25.83
N ARG A 54 13.79 -6.62 -24.56
CA ARG A 54 14.41 -7.40 -23.47
C ARG A 54 14.20 -8.89 -23.71
N TRP A 55 12.99 -9.30 -24.07
CA TRP A 55 12.65 -10.69 -24.38
C TRP A 55 13.53 -11.25 -25.51
N VAL A 56 13.73 -10.50 -26.60
CA VAL A 56 14.61 -10.91 -27.71
C VAL A 56 16.06 -11.03 -27.23
N TYR A 57 16.56 -10.08 -26.43
CA TYR A 57 17.90 -10.16 -25.86
C TYR A 57 18.09 -11.41 -24.97
N GLU A 58 17.14 -11.69 -24.08
CA GLU A 58 17.19 -12.84 -23.18
C GLU A 58 17.13 -14.17 -23.94
N LEU A 59 16.29 -14.26 -24.97
CA LEU A 59 16.20 -15.39 -25.87
C LEU A 59 17.54 -15.66 -26.56
N LEU A 60 18.12 -14.64 -27.19
CA LEU A 60 19.36 -14.81 -27.95
C LEU A 60 20.56 -15.14 -27.04
N ASN A 61 20.54 -14.70 -25.77
CA ASN A 61 21.65 -14.93 -24.84
C ASN A 61 21.41 -16.08 -23.86
N ASN A 62 20.30 -16.81 -23.95
CA ASN A 62 19.93 -17.86 -23.00
C ASN A 62 19.88 -17.36 -21.54
N LYS A 63 19.33 -16.15 -21.34
CA LYS A 63 19.22 -15.47 -20.04
C LYS A 63 17.77 -15.12 -19.72
N PHE A 64 16.83 -16.03 -19.94
CA PHE A 64 15.43 -15.79 -19.59
C PHE A 64 15.28 -15.50 -18.10
N SER A 65 14.71 -14.34 -17.78
CA SER A 65 14.35 -13.96 -16.41
C SER A 65 12.92 -14.38 -16.04
N THR A 66 12.09 -14.67 -17.06
CA THR A 66 10.64 -14.89 -16.94
C THR A 66 10.21 -16.35 -17.13
N CYS A 67 11.08 -17.23 -17.62
CA CYS A 67 10.78 -18.67 -17.77
C CYS A 67 12.00 -19.55 -17.54
N ASP A 68 11.76 -20.81 -17.16
CA ASP A 68 12.75 -21.83 -16.82
C ASP A 68 13.20 -22.69 -18.02
N LEU A 69 12.91 -22.24 -19.25
CA LEU A 69 13.26 -22.94 -20.49
C LEU A 69 14.75 -23.32 -20.55
N VAL A 70 15.64 -22.41 -20.15
CA VAL A 70 17.09 -22.62 -20.18
C VAL A 70 17.51 -23.66 -19.15
N ASP A 71 16.90 -23.65 -17.97
CA ASP A 71 17.20 -24.62 -16.91
C ASP A 71 16.71 -26.02 -17.30
N ARG A 72 15.54 -26.12 -17.95
CA ARG A 72 15.07 -27.38 -18.55
C ARG A 72 15.98 -27.85 -19.68
N ALA A 73 16.46 -26.93 -20.52
CA ALA A 73 17.41 -27.25 -21.58
C ALA A 73 18.74 -27.77 -20.99
N ARG A 74 19.27 -27.16 -19.92
CA ARG A 74 20.49 -27.62 -19.23
C ARG A 74 20.36 -29.00 -18.60
N GLN A 75 19.19 -29.33 -18.06
CA GLN A 75 18.91 -30.66 -17.47
C GLN A 75 18.73 -31.75 -18.53
N SER A 76 18.41 -31.36 -19.77
CA SER A 76 18.23 -32.26 -20.89
C SER A 76 19.60 -32.53 -21.52
N ASN A 77 20.13 -33.75 -21.37
CA ASN A 77 21.36 -34.16 -22.06
C ASN A 77 21.13 -34.24 -23.57
N PHE A 78 21.28 -33.12 -24.28
CA PHE A 78 21.21 -33.12 -25.74
C PHE A 78 22.45 -33.82 -26.31
N GLU A 79 22.24 -34.91 -27.05
CA GLU A 79 23.28 -35.54 -27.86
C GLU A 79 23.57 -34.66 -29.10
N SER A 80 24.08 -33.44 -28.92
CA SER A 80 24.51 -32.55 -30.01
C SER A 80 26.02 -32.33 -29.96
N HIS A 81 26.66 -32.24 -31.14
CA HIS A 81 28.08 -31.85 -31.25
C HIS A 81 28.31 -30.37 -30.93
N TYR A 82 27.26 -29.57 -30.84
CA TYR A 82 27.33 -28.13 -30.58
C TYR A 82 26.86 -27.80 -29.17
N THR A 83 27.60 -26.93 -28.49
CA THR A 83 27.21 -26.43 -27.16
C THR A 83 25.96 -25.57 -27.30
N TRP A 84 24.91 -25.88 -26.54
CA TRP A 84 23.70 -25.03 -26.48
C TRP A 84 24.00 -23.67 -25.85
N GLU A 85 24.93 -23.61 -24.89
CA GLU A 85 25.33 -22.40 -24.17
C GLU A 85 26.20 -21.46 -25.02
N HIS A 86 25.56 -20.69 -25.91
CA HIS A 86 26.16 -19.55 -26.60
C HIS A 86 25.10 -18.52 -26.98
N THR A 87 25.53 -17.33 -27.43
CA THR A 87 24.63 -16.33 -28.01
C THR A 87 24.15 -16.79 -29.39
N HIS A 88 22.86 -17.11 -29.49
CA HIS A 88 22.25 -17.61 -30.71
C HIS A 88 22.24 -16.55 -31.82
N LYS A 89 22.58 -16.99 -33.03
CA LYS A 89 22.53 -16.18 -34.26
C LYS A 89 21.53 -16.81 -35.20
N LEU A 90 20.30 -16.31 -35.14
CA LEU A 90 19.16 -16.90 -35.82
C LEU A 90 19.09 -16.43 -37.29
N LEU A 91 19.03 -17.40 -38.19
CA LEU A 91 18.89 -17.23 -39.63
C LEU A 91 17.49 -17.64 -40.06
N ILE A 92 16.90 -16.89 -40.99
CA ILE A 92 15.57 -17.22 -41.52
C ILE A 92 15.66 -18.49 -42.34
N ASN A 93 14.76 -19.43 -42.05
CA ASN A 93 14.77 -20.74 -42.66
C ASN A 93 13.77 -20.83 -43.82
N GLY A 94 14.32 -20.93 -45.03
CA GLY A 94 13.61 -21.37 -46.23
C GLY A 94 12.31 -20.60 -46.52
N ASN A 95 11.32 -21.31 -47.06
CA ASN A 95 10.00 -20.80 -47.42
C ASN A 95 8.93 -21.18 -46.39
N GLN A 96 9.33 -21.39 -45.13
CA GLN A 96 8.43 -21.80 -44.05
C GLN A 96 7.80 -20.60 -43.33
N SER A 97 8.40 -19.42 -43.44
CA SER A 97 7.90 -18.21 -42.79
C SER A 97 6.79 -17.59 -43.64
N TYR A 98 5.69 -17.16 -43.01
CA TYR A 98 4.57 -16.51 -43.68
C TYR A 98 3.93 -15.45 -42.81
N GLN A 99 3.17 -14.57 -43.45
CA GLN A 99 2.36 -13.54 -42.81
C GLN A 99 0.93 -13.59 -43.35
N THR A 100 -0.04 -13.64 -42.45
CA THR A 100 -1.47 -13.47 -42.76
C THR A 100 -1.98 -12.15 -42.17
N ALA A 101 -3.29 -11.92 -42.23
CA ALA A 101 -3.90 -10.73 -41.63
C ALA A 101 -3.86 -10.72 -40.08
N SER A 102 -3.72 -11.89 -39.44
CA SER A 102 -3.79 -12.04 -37.97
C SER A 102 -2.76 -12.99 -37.35
N GLU A 103 -1.81 -13.49 -38.14
CA GLU A 103 -0.77 -14.42 -37.71
C GLU A 103 0.52 -14.21 -38.51
N TYR A 104 1.66 -14.15 -37.80
CA TYR A 104 3.00 -14.28 -38.36
C TYR A 104 3.62 -15.59 -37.89
N LEU A 105 4.18 -16.35 -38.82
CA LEU A 105 5.02 -17.48 -38.50
C LEU A 105 6.43 -17.22 -39.02
N LEU A 106 7.42 -17.30 -38.14
CA LEU A 106 8.83 -17.11 -38.46
C LEU A 106 9.61 -18.36 -38.08
N SER A 107 10.08 -19.11 -39.07
CA SER A 107 10.94 -20.28 -38.89
C SER A 107 12.40 -19.87 -39.01
N THR A 108 13.22 -20.23 -38.01
CA THR A 108 14.63 -19.85 -37.96
C THR A 108 15.52 -20.98 -37.48
N ILE A 109 16.80 -20.88 -37.82
CA ILE A 109 17.85 -21.81 -37.38
C ILE A 109 19.00 -21.04 -36.77
N CYS A 110 19.55 -21.52 -35.67
CA CYS A 110 20.78 -20.96 -35.13
C CYS A 110 21.99 -21.38 -35.96
N LEU A 111 22.78 -20.40 -36.43
CA LEU A 111 24.04 -20.65 -37.14
C LEU A 111 25.00 -21.53 -36.32
N ASP A 112 24.99 -21.37 -35.00
CA ASP A 112 25.99 -21.94 -34.10
C ASP A 112 25.60 -23.31 -33.53
N CYS A 113 24.39 -23.52 -32.97
CA CYS A 113 23.93 -24.84 -32.48
C CYS A 113 23.08 -25.66 -33.46
N HIS A 114 22.61 -25.06 -34.56
CA HIS A 114 21.69 -25.68 -35.54
C HIS A 114 20.31 -26.07 -35.02
N PHE A 115 19.96 -25.71 -33.78
CA PHE A 115 18.58 -25.85 -33.32
C PHE A 115 17.67 -24.88 -34.06
N HIS A 116 16.43 -25.30 -34.23
CA HIS A 116 15.43 -24.52 -34.95
C HIS A 116 14.48 -23.87 -33.96
N PHE A 117 14.24 -22.58 -34.15
CA PHE A 117 13.35 -21.76 -33.36
C PHE A 117 12.24 -21.28 -34.28
N VAL A 118 11.00 -21.65 -33.94
CA VAL A 118 9.81 -21.23 -34.65
C VAL A 118 9.03 -20.28 -33.76
N PHE A 119 8.80 -19.07 -34.25
CA PHE A 119 7.99 -18.06 -33.59
C PHE A 119 6.62 -18.01 -34.27
N ARG A 120 5.56 -18.32 -33.53
CA ARG A 120 4.18 -18.13 -33.97
C ARG A 120 3.60 -16.94 -33.21
N ILE A 121 3.46 -15.82 -33.89
CA ILE A 121 2.89 -14.59 -33.36
C ILE A 121 1.47 -14.50 -33.89
N SER A 122 0.47 -14.37 -33.03
CA SER A 122 -0.93 -14.31 -33.44
C SER A 122 -1.73 -13.35 -32.59
N TRP A 123 -2.87 -12.91 -33.11
CA TRP A 123 -3.87 -12.13 -32.39
C TRP A 123 -5.25 -12.43 -32.98
N ASP A 124 -6.30 -12.03 -32.27
CA ASP A 124 -7.66 -12.14 -32.78
C ASP A 124 -7.92 -11.02 -33.79
N ALA A 125 -8.29 -11.40 -35.02
CA ALA A 125 -8.51 -10.47 -36.12
C ALA A 125 -9.59 -9.41 -35.79
N VAL A 126 -10.57 -9.75 -34.94
CA VAL A 126 -11.66 -8.85 -34.53
C VAL A 126 -11.13 -7.64 -33.75
N TYR A 127 -10.03 -7.82 -33.00
CA TYR A 127 -9.45 -6.82 -32.11
C TYR A 127 -8.12 -6.25 -32.66
N SER A 128 -7.95 -6.23 -33.98
CA SER A 128 -6.71 -5.75 -34.62
C SER A 128 -6.44 -4.26 -34.34
N ASP A 129 -7.50 -3.45 -34.19
CA ASP A 129 -7.39 -2.02 -33.88
C ASP A 129 -7.05 -1.76 -32.40
N ASP A 130 -7.25 -2.76 -31.53
CA ASP A 130 -7.03 -2.70 -30.09
C ASP A 130 -5.62 -3.19 -29.67
N LEU A 131 -4.76 -3.50 -30.64
CA LEU A 131 -3.38 -3.91 -30.40
C LEU A 131 -2.52 -2.75 -29.91
N CYS A 132 -1.55 -3.07 -29.04
CA CYS A 132 -0.56 -2.08 -28.61
C CYS A 132 0.22 -1.52 -29.80
N SER A 133 0.37 -0.20 -29.88
CA SER A 133 1.08 0.42 -31.00
C SER A 133 1.81 1.70 -30.60
N HIS A 134 3.06 1.82 -31.06
CA HIS A 134 3.94 2.96 -30.75
C HIS A 134 3.37 4.32 -31.23
N GLY A 135 2.38 4.32 -32.13
CA GLY A 135 1.69 5.54 -32.59
C GLY A 135 0.81 6.18 -31.51
N GLN A 136 0.58 5.50 -30.39
CA GLN A 136 -0.17 6.01 -29.24
C GLN A 136 0.74 6.63 -28.16
N ASP A 137 2.05 6.75 -28.41
CA ASP A 137 2.99 7.25 -27.41
C ASP A 137 2.65 8.69 -26.95
N SER A 138 2.77 8.92 -25.64
CA SER A 138 2.50 10.21 -25.01
C SER A 138 3.27 10.34 -23.70
N TRP A 139 3.87 11.50 -23.46
CA TRP A 139 4.53 11.81 -22.20
C TRP A 139 3.74 12.86 -21.39
N PRO A 140 3.42 12.60 -20.11
CA PRO A 140 3.52 11.31 -19.42
C PRO A 140 2.52 10.28 -19.99
N PRO A 141 2.78 8.98 -19.84
CA PRO A 141 1.88 7.93 -20.34
C PRO A 141 0.49 8.05 -19.70
N ARG A 142 -0.56 7.83 -20.49
CA ARG A 142 -1.95 7.81 -20.04
C ARG A 142 -2.39 6.39 -19.67
N ASP A 143 -3.33 6.27 -18.74
CA ASP A 143 -3.73 4.97 -18.17
C ASP A 143 -4.43 4.05 -19.17
N ASN A 144 -5.15 4.62 -20.14
CA ASN A 144 -5.90 3.91 -21.18
C ASN A 144 -5.12 3.74 -22.50
N VAL A 145 -3.82 4.05 -22.51
CA VAL A 145 -3.01 4.03 -23.73
C VAL A 145 -1.91 2.99 -23.63
N PHE A 146 -1.77 2.14 -24.65
CA PHE A 146 -0.87 0.98 -24.63
C PHE A 146 0.11 1.05 -25.81
N PRO A 147 1.19 1.85 -25.70
CA PRO A 147 2.09 2.11 -26.82
C PRO A 147 2.99 0.93 -27.18
N TRP A 148 3.29 0.03 -26.24
CA TRP A 148 4.14 -1.15 -26.49
C TRP A 148 3.54 -2.43 -25.94
N HIS A 149 3.85 -3.54 -26.60
CA HIS A 149 3.58 -4.85 -26.04
C HIS A 149 4.42 -5.07 -24.78
N HIS A 150 3.89 -5.82 -23.83
CA HIS A 150 4.58 -6.24 -22.63
C HIS A 150 4.32 -7.74 -22.45
N LEU A 151 5.35 -8.55 -22.70
CA LEU A 151 5.23 -10.01 -22.82
C LEU A 151 5.34 -10.67 -21.45
N VAL A 152 4.38 -11.53 -21.13
CA VAL A 152 4.34 -12.31 -19.89
C VAL A 152 4.27 -13.79 -20.24
N TRP A 153 5.04 -14.61 -19.54
CA TRP A 153 5.03 -16.07 -19.71
C TRP A 153 3.82 -16.69 -19.01
N VAL A 154 3.01 -17.44 -19.75
CA VAL A 154 1.76 -18.06 -19.24
C VAL A 154 1.86 -19.58 -19.07
N GLY A 155 3.07 -20.12 -19.19
CA GLY A 155 3.39 -21.53 -18.98
C GLY A 155 3.80 -22.26 -20.25
N SER A 156 4.38 -23.44 -20.03
CA SER A 156 4.83 -24.37 -21.07
C SER A 156 3.79 -25.46 -21.31
N GLU A 157 3.72 -25.97 -22.53
CA GLU A 157 2.94 -27.18 -22.80
C GLU A 157 3.54 -28.41 -22.09
N PRO A 158 2.73 -29.30 -21.52
CA PRO A 158 3.22 -30.50 -20.85
C PRO A 158 3.93 -31.44 -21.84
N ASN A 159 5.06 -32.01 -21.39
CA ASN A 159 5.91 -32.92 -22.19
C ASN A 159 5.16 -34.06 -22.87
N ASN A 160 4.05 -34.54 -22.31
CA ASN A 160 3.23 -35.61 -22.90
C ASN A 160 2.55 -35.16 -24.21
N THR A 161 2.11 -33.90 -24.30
CA THR A 161 1.53 -33.34 -25.53
C THR A 161 2.63 -33.15 -26.58
N ILE A 162 3.77 -32.60 -26.17
CA ILE A 162 4.94 -32.40 -27.02
C ILE A 162 5.44 -33.73 -27.61
N GLN A 163 5.53 -34.78 -26.79
CA GLN A 163 5.95 -36.13 -27.26
C GLN A 163 4.98 -36.76 -28.25
N LYS A 164 3.68 -36.46 -28.18
CA LYS A 164 2.69 -36.96 -29.15
C LYS A 164 2.79 -36.25 -30.49
N GLU A 165 3.14 -34.97 -30.48
CA GLU A 165 3.31 -34.14 -31.68
C GLU A 165 4.71 -34.25 -32.30
N SER A 166 5.69 -34.71 -31.52
CA SER A 166 7.06 -34.93 -31.97
C SER A 166 7.14 -36.05 -33.00
N THR A 167 7.59 -35.72 -34.20
CA THR A 167 7.75 -36.66 -35.32
C THR A 167 9.17 -36.59 -35.88
N LYS A 168 9.52 -37.54 -36.75
CA LYS A 168 10.80 -37.50 -37.50
C LYS A 168 11.02 -36.15 -38.21
N TYR A 169 9.94 -35.56 -38.74
CA TYR A 169 10.01 -34.33 -39.53
C TYR A 169 9.95 -33.06 -38.66
N TYR A 170 9.47 -33.18 -37.43
CA TYR A 170 9.37 -32.07 -36.48
C TYR A 170 9.66 -32.56 -35.06
N PRO A 171 10.94 -32.74 -34.72
CA PRO A 171 11.36 -33.20 -33.39
C PRO A 171 11.31 -32.05 -32.38
N ILE A 172 10.10 -31.66 -31.97
CA ILE A 172 9.88 -30.58 -31.01
C ILE A 172 10.33 -30.98 -29.60
N LEU A 173 11.00 -30.04 -28.92
CA LEU A 173 11.56 -30.20 -27.58
C LEU A 173 10.79 -29.40 -26.54
N ALA A 174 10.47 -28.15 -26.87
CA ALA A 174 9.82 -27.23 -25.96
C ALA A 174 8.85 -26.33 -26.73
N ARG A 175 7.74 -25.98 -26.07
CA ARG A 175 6.77 -24.99 -26.53
C ARG A 175 6.45 -24.06 -25.37
N GLU A 176 6.84 -22.80 -25.52
CA GLU A 176 6.64 -21.74 -24.53
C GLU A 176 5.62 -20.73 -25.03
N ASN A 177 4.72 -20.32 -24.14
CA ASN A 177 3.63 -19.43 -24.48
C ASN A 177 3.78 -18.09 -23.76
N PHE A 178 3.71 -17.00 -24.52
CA PHE A 178 3.77 -15.63 -24.02
C PHE A 178 2.57 -14.83 -24.52
N VAL A 179 2.04 -13.94 -23.69
CA VAL A 179 0.91 -13.06 -24.05
C VAL A 179 1.23 -11.62 -23.67
N CYS A 180 0.59 -10.67 -24.35
CA CYS A 180 0.67 -9.27 -23.96
C CYS A 180 -0.18 -9.00 -22.71
N SER A 181 0.37 -8.30 -21.71
CA SER A 181 -0.36 -7.97 -20.47
C SER A 181 -1.41 -6.86 -20.63
N ALA A 182 -1.31 -6.00 -21.66
CA ALA A 182 -2.24 -4.89 -21.85
C ALA A 182 -3.70 -5.39 -22.03
N PRO A 183 -4.69 -4.89 -21.26
CA PRO A 183 -6.05 -5.46 -21.23
C PRO A 183 -6.75 -5.64 -22.59
N PRO A 184 -6.77 -4.65 -23.50
CA PRO A 184 -7.47 -4.79 -24.78
C PRO A 184 -6.68 -5.60 -25.83
N CYS A 185 -5.38 -5.81 -25.59
CA CYS A 185 -4.49 -6.44 -26.56
C CYS A 185 -4.60 -7.97 -26.52
N THR A 186 -4.90 -8.58 -27.67
CA THR A 186 -4.96 -10.05 -27.85
C THR A 186 -3.65 -10.66 -28.40
N PHE A 187 -2.57 -9.88 -28.43
CA PHE A 187 -1.28 -10.31 -28.97
C PHE A 187 -0.65 -11.43 -28.15
N GLN A 188 -0.20 -12.49 -28.82
CA GLN A 188 0.45 -13.64 -28.20
C GLN A 188 1.59 -14.19 -29.07
N VAL A 189 2.58 -14.78 -28.42
CA VAL A 189 3.78 -15.38 -29.04
C VAL A 189 3.96 -16.78 -28.50
N VAL A 190 4.00 -17.76 -29.39
CA VAL A 190 4.36 -19.15 -29.09
C VAL A 190 5.75 -19.42 -29.66
N LEU A 191 6.68 -19.81 -28.80
CA LEU A 191 8.04 -20.18 -29.14
C LEU A 191 8.17 -21.71 -29.14
N GLU A 192 8.45 -22.29 -30.30
CA GLU A 192 8.72 -23.73 -30.44
C GLU A 192 10.20 -23.95 -30.74
N ILE A 193 10.83 -24.85 -29.99
CA ILE A 193 12.24 -25.23 -30.17
C ILE A 193 12.31 -26.69 -30.58
N SER A 194 13.07 -27.00 -31.61
CA SER A 194 13.22 -28.36 -32.15
C SER A 194 14.67 -28.73 -32.46
N GLU A 195 14.97 -30.04 -32.41
CA GLU A 195 16.30 -30.59 -32.65
C GLU A 195 16.76 -30.44 -34.11
N PRO A 196 18.09 -30.42 -34.36
CA PRO A 196 18.62 -30.54 -35.72
C PRO A 196 18.16 -31.82 -36.43
N ARG A 197 17.87 -31.71 -37.72
CA ARG A 197 17.39 -32.80 -38.59
C ARG A 197 18.53 -33.69 -39.04
N LEU A 198 19.75 -33.15 -39.15
CA LEU A 198 20.98 -33.89 -39.38
C LEU A 198 21.61 -34.30 -38.05
N LYS A 199 21.69 -35.62 -37.85
CA LYS A 199 22.34 -36.19 -36.66
C LYS A 199 23.81 -35.75 -36.55
N PRO A 200 24.35 -35.64 -35.33
CA PRO A 200 25.74 -35.24 -35.11
C PRO A 200 26.74 -36.15 -35.86
N GLU A 201 26.49 -37.46 -35.87
CA GLU A 201 27.28 -38.45 -36.62
C GLU A 201 27.39 -38.10 -38.12
N PHE A 202 26.31 -37.59 -38.73
CA PHE A 202 26.30 -37.22 -40.14
C PHE A 202 27.08 -35.93 -40.38
N VAL A 203 26.96 -34.96 -39.48
CA VAL A 203 27.75 -33.71 -39.56
C VAL A 203 29.24 -34.01 -39.47
N LYS A 204 29.65 -34.91 -38.56
CA LYS A 204 31.05 -35.36 -38.46
C LYS A 204 31.55 -35.98 -39.76
N LEU A 205 30.76 -36.86 -40.38
CA LEU A 205 31.10 -37.48 -41.66
C LEU A 205 31.21 -36.47 -42.81
N LEU A 206 30.38 -35.42 -42.82
CA LEU A 206 30.41 -34.38 -43.86
C LEU A 206 31.60 -33.43 -43.72
N LEU A 207 32.14 -33.24 -42.51
CA LEU A 207 33.25 -32.34 -42.22
C LEU A 207 34.62 -33.04 -42.11
N ASP A 208 34.67 -34.38 -42.20
CA ASP A 208 35.89 -35.19 -42.08
C ASP A 208 36.77 -35.11 -43.35
N LYS A 209 37.45 -33.97 -43.50
CA LYS A 209 38.32 -33.65 -44.64
C LYS A 209 39.42 -34.69 -44.86
N GLU A 210 39.95 -35.26 -43.79
CA GLU A 210 41.03 -36.25 -43.83
C GLU A 210 40.53 -37.55 -44.45
N ALA A 211 39.35 -38.03 -44.02
CA ALA A 211 38.74 -39.20 -44.63
C ALA A 211 38.36 -38.97 -46.09
N ILE A 212 37.89 -37.76 -46.47
CA ILE A 212 37.59 -37.45 -47.89
C ILE A 212 38.87 -37.45 -48.73
N ALA A 213 39.95 -36.83 -48.23
CA ALA A 213 41.23 -36.78 -48.93
C ALA A 213 41.86 -38.17 -49.08
N ALA A 214 41.83 -39.00 -48.04
CA ALA A 214 42.31 -40.38 -48.09
C ALA A 214 41.54 -41.20 -49.14
N GLN A 215 40.21 -41.04 -49.21
CA GLN A 215 39.38 -41.74 -50.19
C GLN A 215 39.64 -41.25 -51.62
N LEU A 216 39.92 -39.96 -51.82
CA LEU A 216 40.33 -39.42 -53.12
C LEU A 216 41.67 -40.04 -53.57
N GLU A 217 42.63 -40.15 -52.66
CA GLU A 217 43.95 -40.74 -52.93
C GLU A 217 43.85 -42.24 -53.26
N GLU A 218 43.06 -43.00 -52.50
CA GLU A 218 42.77 -44.41 -52.79
C GLU A 218 42.11 -44.58 -54.16
N ALA A 219 41.14 -43.72 -54.50
CA ALA A 219 40.48 -43.74 -55.80
C ALA A 219 41.43 -43.40 -56.96
N ARG A 220 42.39 -42.48 -56.75
CA ARG A 220 43.46 -42.17 -57.73
C ARG A 220 44.41 -43.35 -57.94
N GLN A 221 44.70 -44.12 -56.88
CA GLN A 221 45.56 -45.30 -56.96
C GLN A 221 44.88 -46.47 -57.66
N MET A 222 43.59 -46.70 -57.40
CA MET A 222 42.82 -47.79 -58.03
C MET A 222 42.46 -47.51 -59.49
N GLU A 223 42.04 -46.28 -59.83
CA GLU A 223 41.61 -45.90 -61.18
C GLU A 223 42.24 -44.56 -61.66
N PRO A 224 43.56 -44.51 -61.92
CA PRO A 224 44.29 -43.26 -62.18
C PRO A 224 43.77 -42.48 -63.40
N ALA A 225 43.44 -43.17 -64.50
CA ALA A 225 42.90 -42.54 -65.72
C ALA A 225 41.53 -41.87 -65.50
N ARG A 226 40.80 -42.28 -64.45
CA ARG A 226 39.45 -41.78 -64.17
C ARG A 226 39.46 -40.51 -63.34
N TYR A 227 40.42 -40.35 -62.44
CA TYR A 227 40.50 -39.25 -61.46
C TYR A 227 41.58 -38.21 -61.78
N GLU A 228 42.15 -38.24 -62.99
CA GLU A 228 43.21 -37.30 -63.44
C GLU A 228 42.85 -35.82 -63.23
N ASN A 229 41.58 -35.43 -63.41
CA ASN A 229 41.11 -34.05 -63.25
C ASN A 229 40.56 -33.73 -61.84
N ALA A 230 40.64 -34.66 -60.88
CA ALA A 230 40.13 -34.43 -59.54
C ALA A 230 41.13 -33.60 -58.71
N THR A 231 40.66 -32.55 -58.03
CA THR A 231 41.49 -31.66 -57.21
C THR A 231 41.30 -31.95 -55.73
N ASP A 232 42.33 -31.67 -54.93
CA ASP A 232 42.27 -31.85 -53.47
C ASP A 232 41.25 -30.90 -52.80
N ALA A 233 40.81 -29.87 -53.53
CA ALA A 233 39.71 -28.99 -53.13
C ALA A 233 38.41 -29.76 -52.84
N TRP A 234 38.20 -30.93 -53.46
CA TRP A 234 37.02 -31.77 -53.22
C TRP A 234 36.85 -32.14 -51.74
N ALA A 235 37.94 -32.25 -50.97
CA ALA A 235 37.88 -32.55 -49.53
C ALA A 235 37.05 -31.52 -48.73
N TYR A 236 36.85 -30.32 -49.26
CA TYR A 236 36.10 -29.24 -48.62
C TYR A 236 34.70 -29.03 -49.22
N GLU A 237 34.31 -29.79 -50.23
CA GLU A 237 33.10 -29.51 -51.04
C GLU A 237 31.90 -30.40 -50.67
N ALA A 238 32.05 -31.33 -49.71
CA ALA A 238 30.96 -32.24 -49.34
C ALA A 238 29.66 -31.51 -48.91
N PRO A 239 29.69 -30.48 -48.02
CA PRO A 239 28.50 -29.69 -47.70
C PRO A 239 27.89 -28.97 -48.92
N LEU A 240 28.72 -28.39 -49.81
CA LEU A 240 28.23 -27.69 -51.01
C LEU A 240 27.50 -28.64 -51.97
N ASN A 241 28.02 -29.85 -52.16
CA ASN A 241 27.39 -30.85 -53.02
C ASN A 241 26.09 -31.37 -52.40
N LEU A 242 26.05 -31.61 -51.08
CA LEU A 242 24.82 -32.01 -50.41
C LEU A 242 23.74 -30.92 -50.50
N ASN A 243 24.09 -29.65 -50.26
CA ASN A 243 23.17 -28.52 -50.46
C ASN A 243 22.62 -28.46 -51.89
N THR A 244 23.44 -28.77 -52.90
CA THR A 244 23.00 -28.83 -54.30
C THR A 244 22.00 -29.96 -54.52
N TYR A 245 22.22 -31.14 -53.93
CA TYR A 245 21.26 -32.25 -54.03
C TYR A 245 19.93 -31.93 -53.33
N LEU A 246 19.97 -31.32 -52.15
CA LEU A 246 18.76 -30.91 -51.42
C LEU A 246 18.01 -29.77 -52.15
N LYS A 247 18.74 -28.80 -52.72
CA LYS A 247 18.15 -27.75 -53.57
C LYS A 247 17.43 -28.36 -54.78
N ASN A 248 18.09 -29.26 -55.49
CA ASN A 248 17.50 -29.96 -56.64
C ASN A 248 16.25 -30.76 -56.25
N MET A 249 16.24 -31.37 -55.07
CA MET A 249 15.07 -32.08 -54.56
C MET A 249 13.85 -31.16 -54.36
N LEU A 250 14.07 -29.90 -53.96
CA LEU A 250 13.01 -28.92 -53.74
C LEU A 250 12.48 -28.27 -55.04
N GLU A 251 13.29 -28.26 -56.11
CA GLU A 251 13.01 -27.60 -57.40
C GLU A 251 12.55 -28.56 -58.51
N GLN A 252 12.82 -29.87 -58.39
CA GLN A 252 12.47 -30.87 -59.42
C GLN A 252 10.96 -31.19 -59.46
N THR A 253 10.45 -31.40 -60.68
CA THR A 253 9.10 -31.92 -60.93
C THR A 253 9.12 -33.43 -61.16
N PRO A 254 7.98 -34.14 -61.02
CA PRO A 254 7.89 -35.59 -61.25
C PRO A 254 8.45 -36.07 -62.60
N ASP A 255 8.39 -35.21 -63.63
CA ASP A 255 8.85 -35.53 -64.99
C ASP A 255 10.38 -35.43 -65.17
N ASN A 256 11.10 -34.81 -64.23
CA ASN A 256 12.53 -34.47 -64.35
C ASN A 256 13.40 -34.98 -63.18
N VAL A 257 12.94 -36.00 -62.45
CA VAL A 257 13.68 -36.60 -61.33
C VAL A 257 14.98 -37.23 -61.84
N ARG A 258 16.13 -36.78 -61.30
CA ARG A 258 17.45 -37.34 -61.64
C ARG A 258 17.97 -38.22 -60.52
N SER A 259 18.32 -39.47 -60.84
CA SER A 259 19.01 -40.36 -59.91
C SER A 259 20.51 -40.06 -59.83
N ILE A 260 21.09 -40.26 -58.66
CA ILE A 260 22.51 -40.07 -58.39
C ILE A 260 23.17 -41.44 -58.43
N SER A 261 23.95 -41.73 -59.47
CA SER A 261 24.70 -42.99 -59.55
C SER A 261 25.78 -43.05 -58.46
N LYS A 262 25.85 -44.18 -57.73
CA LYS A 262 26.92 -44.46 -56.76
C LYS A 262 28.30 -44.45 -57.41
N ARG A 263 28.37 -44.75 -58.71
CA ARG A 263 29.59 -44.67 -59.52
C ARG A 263 29.93 -43.24 -59.93
N ASN A 264 29.14 -42.20 -59.70
CA ASN A 264 29.55 -40.84 -60.06
C ASN A 264 30.88 -40.46 -59.33
N LYS A 265 31.90 -40.01 -60.08
CA LYS A 265 33.26 -39.77 -59.55
C LYS A 265 33.26 -38.89 -58.29
N ARG A 266 32.47 -37.81 -58.32
CA ARG A 266 32.41 -36.82 -57.25
C ARG A 266 31.56 -37.33 -56.08
N PHE A 267 30.45 -38.01 -56.36
CA PHE A 267 29.63 -38.64 -55.32
C PHE A 267 30.37 -39.75 -54.56
N ALA A 268 31.08 -40.62 -55.29
CA ALA A 268 31.83 -41.75 -54.73
C ALA A 268 32.90 -41.29 -53.75
N VAL A 269 33.67 -40.25 -54.11
CA VAL A 269 34.73 -39.68 -53.26
C VAL A 269 34.18 -38.89 -52.08
N LEU A 270 33.16 -38.06 -52.27
CA LEU A 270 32.66 -37.18 -51.22
C LEU A 270 31.83 -37.93 -50.18
N PHE A 271 30.91 -38.79 -50.63
CA PHE A 271 29.93 -39.43 -49.76
C PHE A 271 30.25 -40.90 -49.53
N GLY A 272 30.53 -41.68 -50.60
CA GLY A 272 30.91 -43.09 -50.50
C GLY A 272 30.03 -43.96 -49.57
N PRO A 273 30.41 -45.22 -49.29
CA PRO A 273 29.66 -46.08 -48.39
C PRO A 273 29.49 -45.52 -46.98
N ARG A 274 30.46 -44.71 -46.50
CA ARG A 274 30.43 -44.08 -45.18
C ARG A 274 29.24 -43.15 -44.96
N CYS A 275 28.77 -42.46 -46.01
CA CYS A 275 27.68 -41.48 -45.91
C CYS A 275 26.34 -41.99 -46.47
N PHE A 276 26.21 -43.26 -46.87
CA PHE A 276 24.94 -43.79 -47.40
C PHE A 276 23.79 -43.71 -46.39
N SER A 277 24.10 -43.80 -45.09
CA SER A 277 23.13 -43.57 -44.01
C SER A 277 22.48 -42.19 -44.07
N ILE A 278 23.21 -41.15 -44.50
CA ILE A 278 22.68 -39.78 -44.66
C ILE A 278 21.57 -39.77 -45.73
N TYR A 279 21.81 -40.39 -46.88
CA TYR A 279 20.83 -40.44 -47.98
C TYR A 279 19.61 -41.29 -47.63
N ARG A 280 19.79 -42.38 -46.87
CA ARG A 280 18.67 -43.17 -46.33
C ARG A 280 17.84 -42.36 -45.33
N HIS A 281 18.48 -41.60 -44.44
CA HIS A 281 17.80 -40.73 -43.48
C HIS A 281 16.96 -39.64 -44.18
N LEU A 282 17.51 -39.05 -45.25
CA LEU A 282 16.85 -38.09 -46.14
C LEU A 282 15.78 -38.70 -47.07
N GLU A 283 15.54 -40.01 -46.98
CA GLU A 283 14.55 -40.78 -47.75
C GLU A 283 14.82 -40.86 -49.27
N PHE A 284 16.09 -40.85 -49.67
CA PHE A 284 16.45 -41.30 -51.01
C PHE A 284 16.16 -42.81 -51.15
N LYS A 285 15.54 -43.19 -52.26
CA LYS A 285 15.36 -44.59 -52.62
C LYS A 285 16.69 -45.14 -53.11
N GLU A 286 17.23 -46.10 -52.39
CA GLU A 286 18.46 -46.78 -52.75
C GLU A 286 18.16 -47.99 -53.65
N GLU A 287 18.73 -47.99 -54.84
CA GLU A 287 18.81 -49.15 -55.71
C GLU A 287 20.20 -49.76 -55.56
N ILE A 288 20.27 -51.08 -55.43
CA ILE A 288 21.52 -51.84 -55.31
C ILE A 288 21.65 -52.66 -56.58
N LEU A 289 22.72 -52.43 -57.34
CA LEU A 289 23.02 -53.15 -58.57
C LEU A 289 24.44 -53.72 -58.46
N VAL A 290 24.53 -54.99 -58.09
CA VAL A 290 25.80 -55.72 -58.01
C VAL A 290 25.98 -56.45 -59.33
N LEU A 291 26.98 -56.04 -60.13
CA LEU A 291 27.25 -56.62 -61.45
C LEU A 291 28.13 -57.88 -61.41
N ASP A 292 28.94 -58.08 -60.37
CA ASP A 292 29.84 -59.22 -60.24
C ASP A 292 30.02 -59.66 -58.77
N GLU A 293 29.68 -60.91 -58.45
CA GLU A 293 29.77 -61.48 -57.09
C GLU A 293 31.22 -61.54 -56.54
N GLY A 294 32.24 -61.32 -57.38
CA GLY A 294 33.65 -61.39 -57.02
C GLY A 294 34.36 -60.07 -56.69
N THR A 295 33.81 -58.90 -57.06
CA THR A 295 34.43 -57.58 -56.80
C THR A 295 33.69 -56.76 -55.75
N GLY A 296 32.42 -57.06 -55.48
CA GLY A 296 31.62 -56.43 -54.42
C GLY A 296 31.30 -54.94 -54.65
N ILE A 297 31.54 -54.41 -55.87
CA ILE A 297 31.32 -53.00 -56.19
C ILE A 297 29.85 -52.78 -56.58
N ASP A 298 29.13 -51.96 -55.79
CA ASP A 298 27.74 -51.59 -56.01
C ASP A 298 27.63 -50.40 -56.98
N GLU A 299 27.13 -50.64 -58.19
CA GLU A 299 26.87 -49.60 -59.21
C GLU A 299 25.44 -49.04 -59.15
N GLY A 300 24.72 -49.29 -58.06
CA GLY A 300 23.38 -48.80 -57.82
C GLY A 300 23.24 -47.26 -57.83
N SER A 301 22.04 -46.78 -57.52
CA SER A 301 21.75 -45.35 -57.55
C SER A 301 20.92 -44.91 -56.34
N PHE A 302 21.00 -43.62 -56.01
CA PHE A 302 20.11 -42.97 -55.05
C PHE A 302 19.14 -42.07 -55.81
N THR A 303 17.86 -42.39 -55.76
CA THR A 303 16.81 -41.60 -56.40
C THR A 303 16.06 -40.78 -55.34
N PRO A 304 16.01 -39.44 -55.46
CA PRO A 304 15.33 -38.61 -54.46
C PRO A 304 13.82 -38.87 -54.48
N LYS A 305 13.22 -38.92 -53.29
CA LYS A 305 11.76 -38.84 -53.14
C LYS A 305 11.37 -37.36 -53.16
N LEU A 306 10.59 -36.93 -54.16
CA LEU A 306 10.19 -35.53 -54.24
C LEU A 306 9.19 -35.17 -53.13
N PRO A 307 9.39 -34.03 -52.43
CA PRO A 307 8.38 -33.49 -51.53
C PRO A 307 7.17 -32.97 -52.31
N ALA A 308 6.00 -32.99 -51.68
CA ALA A 308 4.82 -32.33 -52.23
C ALA A 308 5.06 -30.81 -52.38
N PRO A 309 4.37 -30.13 -53.31
CA PRO A 309 4.40 -28.67 -53.39
C PRO A 309 4.01 -28.02 -52.06
N ALA A 310 4.48 -26.78 -51.84
CA ALA A 310 4.15 -26.01 -50.65
C ALA A 310 2.62 -25.76 -50.60
N GLY A 311 1.97 -26.29 -49.55
CA GLY A 311 0.52 -26.22 -49.36
C GLY A 311 0.06 -25.22 -48.30
N GLY A 312 0.99 -24.52 -47.65
CA GLY A 312 0.70 -23.55 -46.60
C GLY A 312 0.21 -22.19 -47.13
N PRO A 313 -0.17 -21.28 -46.23
CA PRO A 313 -0.63 -19.94 -46.57
C PRO A 313 0.37 -19.21 -47.48
N GLN A 314 -0.12 -18.55 -48.54
CA GLN A 314 0.71 -17.83 -49.52
C GLN A 314 1.78 -18.69 -50.24
N GLY A 315 1.59 -20.02 -50.28
CA GLY A 315 2.56 -20.93 -50.88
C GLY A 315 3.78 -21.19 -49.99
N SER A 316 3.66 -20.98 -48.68
CA SER A 316 4.66 -21.37 -47.69
C SER A 316 4.66 -22.87 -47.43
N THR A 317 5.79 -23.38 -46.94
CA THR A 317 5.94 -24.78 -46.57
C THR A 317 5.33 -25.03 -45.18
N GLU A 318 4.39 -25.96 -45.09
CA GLU A 318 3.77 -26.37 -43.83
C GLU A 318 4.79 -27.06 -42.91
N ILE A 319 4.87 -26.61 -41.65
CA ILE A 319 5.79 -27.15 -40.64
C ILE A 319 5.48 -28.62 -40.36
N GLY A 320 6.54 -29.42 -40.20
CA GLY A 320 6.43 -30.87 -39.94
C GLY A 320 6.03 -31.70 -41.16
N SER A 321 5.84 -31.09 -42.33
CA SER A 321 5.79 -31.82 -43.59
C SER A 321 7.16 -32.39 -43.97
N TYR A 322 7.18 -33.40 -44.85
CA TYR A 322 8.43 -33.90 -45.42
C TYR A 322 9.19 -32.81 -46.19
N ARG A 323 8.48 -31.85 -46.80
CA ARG A 323 9.11 -30.69 -47.46
C ARG A 323 9.85 -29.81 -46.45
N ALA A 324 9.22 -29.49 -45.32
CA ALA A 324 9.85 -28.71 -44.24
C ALA A 324 11.11 -29.39 -43.74
N PHE A 325 11.07 -30.71 -43.51
CA PHE A 325 12.23 -31.50 -43.10
C PHE A 325 13.43 -31.37 -44.07
N ILE A 326 13.18 -31.37 -45.38
CA ILE A 326 14.24 -31.18 -46.40
C ILE A 326 14.74 -29.74 -46.44
N GLU A 327 13.86 -28.75 -46.27
CA GLU A 327 14.24 -27.34 -46.15
C GLU A 327 15.10 -27.10 -44.89
N ASP A 328 14.72 -27.68 -43.76
CA ASP A 328 15.46 -27.62 -42.49
C ASP A 328 16.84 -28.27 -42.60
N ALA A 329 16.91 -29.49 -43.15
CA ALA A 329 18.17 -30.19 -43.36
C ALA A 329 19.08 -29.40 -44.33
N ARG A 330 18.50 -28.73 -45.33
CA ARG A 330 19.25 -27.87 -46.24
C ARG A 330 19.76 -26.62 -45.53
N ALA A 331 18.95 -25.99 -44.68
CA ALA A 331 19.35 -24.82 -43.89
C ALA A 331 20.51 -25.15 -42.93
N GLU A 332 20.49 -26.32 -42.30
CA GLU A 332 21.60 -26.83 -41.47
C GLU A 332 22.90 -26.99 -42.28
N VAL A 333 22.82 -27.54 -43.50
CA VAL A 333 23.98 -27.63 -44.39
C VAL A 333 24.45 -26.23 -44.80
N GLN A 334 23.56 -25.28 -45.03
CA GLN A 334 23.93 -23.88 -45.31
C GLN A 334 24.65 -23.24 -44.13
N CYS A 335 24.23 -23.49 -42.88
CA CYS A 335 24.96 -23.06 -41.68
C CYS A 335 26.41 -23.58 -41.67
N LEU A 336 26.62 -24.85 -42.03
CA LEU A 336 27.97 -25.43 -42.18
C LEU A 336 28.80 -24.71 -43.24
N ILE A 337 28.21 -24.39 -44.39
CA ILE A 337 28.87 -23.66 -45.49
C ILE A 337 29.23 -22.23 -45.06
N HIS A 338 28.34 -21.54 -44.35
CA HIS A 338 28.59 -20.20 -43.81
C HIS A 338 29.73 -20.20 -42.79
N LYS A 339 29.74 -21.15 -41.84
CA LYS A 339 30.84 -21.31 -40.87
C LYS A 339 32.18 -21.63 -41.53
N ALA A 340 32.17 -22.39 -42.62
CA ALA A 340 33.37 -22.71 -43.37
C ALA A 340 33.91 -21.52 -44.20
N GLY A 341 33.20 -20.40 -44.27
CA GLY A 341 33.57 -19.23 -45.10
C GLY A 341 33.44 -19.49 -46.61
N GLN A 342 32.68 -20.52 -47.01
CA GLN A 342 32.55 -20.97 -48.39
C GLN A 342 31.28 -20.44 -49.09
N ALA A 343 30.42 -19.72 -48.37
CA ALA A 343 29.21 -19.13 -48.92
C ALA A 343 29.54 -17.88 -49.75
N ALA A 344 28.91 -17.76 -50.92
CA ALA A 344 29.03 -16.57 -51.77
C ALA A 344 28.26 -15.36 -51.23
N GLU A 345 27.19 -15.61 -50.46
CA GLU A 345 26.29 -14.60 -49.91
C GLU A 345 26.40 -14.55 -48.38
N ARG A 346 26.22 -13.35 -47.80
CA ARG A 346 26.18 -13.18 -46.35
C ARG A 346 24.85 -13.71 -45.79
N PRO A 347 24.86 -14.40 -44.65
CA PRO A 347 23.63 -14.91 -44.06
C PRO A 347 22.72 -13.76 -43.60
N THR A 348 21.40 -13.92 -43.78
CA THR A 348 20.39 -12.93 -43.35
C THR A 348 19.90 -13.28 -41.95
N PHE A 349 20.18 -12.41 -40.98
CA PHE A 349 19.77 -12.60 -39.59
C PHE A 349 18.31 -12.18 -39.39
N CYS A 350 17.58 -12.91 -38.55
CA CYS A 350 16.17 -12.63 -38.30
C CYS A 350 15.94 -11.51 -37.27
N THR A 351 16.98 -11.04 -36.57
CA THR A 351 16.87 -10.13 -35.43
C THR A 351 16.05 -8.89 -35.75
N THR A 352 16.34 -8.19 -36.86
CA THR A 352 15.61 -6.99 -37.26
C THR A 352 14.14 -7.27 -37.61
N ILE A 353 13.86 -8.41 -38.24
CA ILE A 353 12.49 -8.82 -38.60
C ILE A 353 11.70 -9.17 -37.34
N LEU A 354 12.32 -9.88 -36.40
CA LEU A 354 11.70 -10.25 -35.13
C LEU A 354 11.33 -8.99 -34.31
N HIS A 355 12.22 -8.00 -34.21
CA HIS A 355 11.91 -6.72 -33.57
C HIS A 355 10.74 -6.01 -34.28
N SER A 356 10.75 -5.98 -35.61
CA SER A 356 9.66 -5.37 -36.40
C SER A 356 8.31 -6.06 -36.17
N HIS A 357 8.27 -7.40 -36.12
CA HIS A 357 7.03 -8.16 -35.89
C HIS A 357 6.52 -8.02 -34.44
N LEU A 358 7.41 -7.79 -33.49
CA LEU A 358 7.08 -7.51 -32.09
C LEU A 358 6.78 -6.02 -31.81
N GLY A 359 6.82 -5.16 -32.84
CA GLY A 359 6.54 -3.73 -32.70
C GLY A 359 7.59 -2.97 -31.89
N CYS A 360 8.84 -3.44 -31.84
CA CYS A 360 9.92 -2.83 -31.06
C CYS A 360 11.18 -2.55 -31.90
N GLN A 361 12.16 -1.88 -31.28
CA GLN A 361 13.45 -1.57 -31.90
C GLN A 361 14.60 -2.31 -31.20
N GLU A 362 15.62 -2.63 -31.98
CA GLU A 362 16.86 -3.22 -31.49
C GLU A 362 17.72 -2.16 -30.81
N ILE A 363 18.18 -2.44 -29.59
CA ILE A 363 19.08 -1.55 -28.86
C ILE A 363 20.53 -1.94 -29.17
N PRO A 364 21.37 -1.02 -29.67
CA PRO A 364 22.75 -1.32 -30.01
C PRO A 364 23.61 -1.50 -28.75
N ASN A 365 24.65 -2.35 -28.84
CA ASN A 365 25.71 -2.53 -27.83
C ASN A 365 25.27 -2.98 -26.42
N VAL A 366 24.08 -3.59 -26.29
CA VAL A 366 23.54 -4.06 -25.01
C VAL A 366 24.50 -5.00 -24.29
N SER A 367 25.09 -5.98 -24.97
CA SER A 367 25.96 -6.99 -24.36
C SER A 367 27.25 -6.43 -23.71
N ALA A 368 27.63 -5.19 -24.02
CA ALA A 368 28.80 -4.54 -23.43
C ALA A 368 28.47 -3.69 -22.20
N ASN A 369 27.19 -3.48 -21.91
CA ASN A 369 26.74 -2.65 -20.81
C ASN A 369 26.57 -3.49 -19.54
N ALA A 370 27.28 -3.12 -18.46
CA ALA A 370 27.26 -3.84 -17.18
C ALA A 370 25.88 -3.79 -16.48
N SER A 371 25.06 -2.78 -16.77
CA SER A 371 23.77 -2.56 -16.12
C SER A 371 22.65 -3.48 -16.62
N VAL A 372 22.85 -4.21 -17.73
CA VAL A 372 21.81 -5.07 -18.34
C VAL A 372 21.30 -6.14 -17.38
N ASP A 373 22.22 -6.72 -16.61
CA ASP A 373 21.93 -7.79 -15.64
C ASP A 373 21.71 -7.23 -14.21
N SER A 374 21.62 -5.91 -14.05
CA SER A 374 21.30 -5.28 -12.76
C SER A 374 19.85 -5.56 -12.35
N ALA A 375 19.63 -5.70 -11.04
CA ALA A 375 18.33 -6.03 -10.45
C ALA A 375 17.22 -5.07 -10.89
N ARG A 376 17.51 -3.77 -11.04
CA ARG A 376 16.53 -2.74 -11.45
C ARG A 376 16.01 -2.91 -12.89
N TYR A 377 16.89 -3.21 -13.85
CA TYR A 377 16.49 -3.44 -15.24
C TYR A 377 15.76 -4.78 -15.43
N LEU A 378 16.18 -5.80 -14.68
CA LEU A 378 15.51 -7.09 -14.62
C LEU A 378 14.08 -6.97 -14.05
N LEU A 379 13.93 -6.25 -12.93
CA LEU A 379 12.64 -6.08 -12.26
C LEU A 379 11.65 -5.28 -13.12
N LEU A 380 12.10 -4.21 -13.78
CA LEU A 380 11.27 -3.44 -14.71
C LEU A 380 11.07 -4.13 -16.06
N GLY A 381 11.83 -5.18 -16.37
CA GLY A 381 11.72 -5.92 -17.62
C GLY A 381 12.18 -5.14 -18.86
N ILE A 382 13.20 -4.30 -18.72
CA ILE A 382 13.72 -3.40 -19.77
C ILE A 382 15.23 -3.56 -19.98
N LEU A 383 15.76 -2.91 -21.03
CA LEU A 383 17.18 -2.79 -21.34
C LEU A 383 17.68 -1.36 -21.05
N PRO A 384 18.99 -1.16 -20.77
CA PRO A 384 19.59 0.16 -20.67
C PRO A 384 19.44 0.97 -21.96
N HIS A 385 19.42 2.30 -21.85
CA HIS A 385 19.28 3.27 -22.95
C HIS A 385 17.94 3.25 -23.72
N GLN A 386 16.91 2.59 -23.20
CA GLN A 386 15.56 2.72 -23.75
C GLN A 386 14.93 4.07 -23.38
N SER A 387 13.99 4.57 -24.19
CA SER A 387 13.34 5.86 -23.95
C SER A 387 12.52 5.85 -22.66
N ARG A 388 12.37 7.02 -22.05
CA ARG A 388 11.58 7.24 -20.82
C ARG A 388 10.17 6.67 -20.90
N ASP A 389 9.54 6.76 -22.07
CA ASP A 389 8.17 6.30 -22.31
C ASP A 389 8.06 4.77 -22.19
N ILE A 390 9.07 4.05 -22.69
CA ILE A 390 9.17 2.59 -22.56
C ILE A 390 9.39 2.22 -21.09
N VAL A 391 10.28 2.93 -20.39
CA VAL A 391 10.55 2.69 -18.96
C VAL A 391 9.30 2.88 -18.12
N ALA A 392 8.60 4.01 -18.31
CA ALA A 392 7.37 4.31 -17.58
C ALA A 392 6.22 3.35 -17.93
N SER A 393 6.09 2.96 -19.20
CA SER A 393 5.09 1.96 -19.63
C SER A 393 5.37 0.58 -19.04
N ALA A 394 6.63 0.15 -19.02
CA ALA A 394 7.03 -1.12 -18.43
C ALA A 394 6.80 -1.14 -16.91
N TYR A 395 7.17 -0.07 -16.20
CA TYR A 395 6.88 0.11 -14.77
C TYR A 395 5.37 -0.07 -14.48
N ARG A 396 4.50 0.61 -15.24
CA ARG A 396 3.04 0.51 -15.05
C ARG A 396 2.52 -0.91 -15.26
N ARG A 397 3.01 -1.61 -16.29
CA ARG A 397 2.62 -3.00 -16.55
C ARG A 397 3.12 -3.95 -15.49
N GLN A 398 4.35 -3.78 -15.01
CA GLN A 398 4.86 -4.59 -13.92
C GLN A 398 4.08 -4.34 -12.63
N TRP A 399 3.71 -3.10 -12.34
CA TRP A 399 2.89 -2.78 -11.17
C TRP A 399 1.55 -3.52 -11.20
N GLU A 400 0.83 -3.53 -12.33
CA GLU A 400 -0.43 -4.28 -12.45
C GLU A 400 -0.25 -5.80 -12.25
N LEU A 401 0.91 -6.35 -12.61
CA LEU A 401 1.19 -7.79 -12.55
C LEU A 401 1.75 -8.25 -11.19
N ILE A 402 2.54 -7.42 -10.52
CA ILE A 402 3.22 -7.73 -9.25
C ILE A 402 3.01 -6.59 -8.22
N PRO A 403 1.75 -6.30 -7.83
CA PRO A 403 1.44 -5.20 -6.92
C PRO A 403 2.12 -5.33 -5.55
N SER A 404 2.37 -6.56 -5.07
CA SER A 404 3.10 -6.82 -3.80
C SER A 404 4.51 -6.23 -3.76
N ARG A 405 5.17 -6.08 -4.92
CA ARG A 405 6.55 -5.60 -5.05
C ARG A 405 6.63 -4.15 -5.51
N ARG A 406 5.54 -3.37 -5.35
CA ARG A 406 5.48 -1.98 -5.81
C ARG A 406 6.58 -1.08 -5.26
N LYS A 407 6.98 -1.28 -3.99
CA LYS A 407 8.09 -0.53 -3.39
C LYS A 407 9.40 -0.75 -4.16
N GLU A 408 9.74 -2.01 -4.42
CA GLU A 408 10.93 -2.37 -5.19
C GLU A 408 10.85 -1.83 -6.63
N LEU A 409 9.66 -1.80 -7.23
CA LEU A 409 9.46 -1.23 -8.58
C LEU A 409 9.69 0.29 -8.61
N VAL A 410 9.26 1.03 -7.59
CA VAL A 410 9.51 2.48 -7.48
C VAL A 410 10.99 2.76 -7.27
N GLU A 411 11.66 2.01 -6.38
CA GLU A 411 13.10 2.11 -6.16
C GLU A 411 13.89 1.79 -7.44
N ALA A 412 13.48 0.75 -8.18
CA ALA A 412 14.06 0.40 -9.47
C ALA A 412 13.84 1.50 -10.53
N LEU A 413 12.65 2.10 -10.58
CA LEU A 413 12.33 3.21 -11.49
C LEU A 413 13.22 4.43 -11.22
N MET A 414 13.41 4.77 -9.94
CA MET A 414 14.31 5.86 -9.52
C MET A 414 15.77 5.54 -9.85
N GLY A 415 16.22 4.31 -9.61
CA GLY A 415 17.57 3.87 -9.98
C GLY A 415 17.82 3.92 -11.50
N VAL A 416 16.84 3.56 -12.32
CA VAL A 416 16.96 3.68 -13.79
C VAL A 416 16.91 5.13 -14.25
N ALA A 417 16.08 5.98 -13.64
CA ALA A 417 16.06 7.41 -13.92
C ALA A 417 17.45 8.05 -13.69
N ASN A 418 18.08 7.71 -12.55
CA ASN A 418 19.43 8.14 -12.21
C ASN A 418 20.48 7.61 -13.20
N ASP A 419 20.43 6.32 -13.56
CA ASP A 419 21.34 5.74 -14.56
C ASP A 419 21.22 6.42 -15.94
N SER A 420 20.01 6.85 -16.31
CA SER A 420 19.71 7.50 -17.58
C SER A 420 19.99 9.01 -17.61
N ASN A 421 20.14 9.63 -16.43
CA ASN A 421 20.27 11.08 -16.24
C ASN A 421 19.16 11.88 -16.96
N ASP A 422 17.93 11.38 -16.89
CA ASP A 422 16.74 11.98 -17.52
C ASP A 422 15.86 12.67 -16.47
N GLU A 423 15.93 14.00 -16.40
CA GLU A 423 15.21 14.81 -15.40
C GLU A 423 13.70 14.55 -15.38
N LEU A 424 13.07 14.39 -16.56
CA LEU A 424 11.62 14.18 -16.62
C LEU A 424 11.24 12.78 -16.11
N LEU A 425 12.08 11.77 -16.36
CA LEU A 425 11.86 10.44 -15.80
C LEU A 425 12.10 10.41 -14.29
N SER A 426 13.07 11.20 -13.78
CA SER A 426 13.29 11.39 -12.35
C SER A 426 12.10 12.05 -11.67
N ASP A 427 11.56 13.13 -12.24
CA ASP A 427 10.34 13.79 -11.76
C ASP A 427 9.16 12.81 -11.70
N TYR A 428 9.00 12.00 -12.74
CA TYR A 428 7.96 10.96 -12.77
C TYR A 428 8.17 9.91 -11.68
N ALA A 429 9.41 9.43 -11.47
CA ALA A 429 9.75 8.47 -10.42
C ALA A 429 9.47 9.02 -9.01
N ILE A 430 9.87 10.27 -8.74
CA ILE A 430 9.61 10.97 -7.48
C ILE A 430 8.10 11.09 -7.24
N THR A 431 7.35 11.47 -8.28
CA THR A 431 5.90 11.58 -8.19
C THR A 431 5.27 10.21 -7.87
N GLN A 432 5.73 9.12 -8.50
CA GLN A 432 5.24 7.77 -8.18
C GLN A 432 5.62 7.32 -6.76
N SER A 433 6.80 7.71 -6.25
CA SER A 433 7.18 7.46 -4.85
C SER A 433 6.27 8.20 -3.88
N SER A 434 6.02 9.49 -4.11
CA SER A 434 5.12 10.27 -3.27
C SER A 434 3.69 9.72 -3.27
N VAL A 435 3.20 9.26 -4.44
CA VAL A 435 1.90 8.57 -4.54
C VAL A 435 1.90 7.24 -3.79
N PHE A 436 3.00 6.47 -3.86
CA PHE A 436 3.12 5.24 -3.09
C PHE A 436 3.14 5.51 -1.58
N ASP A 437 3.88 6.50 -1.12
CA ASP A 437 4.00 6.84 0.30
C ASP A 437 2.68 7.40 0.87
N SER A 438 1.98 8.24 0.11
CA SER A 438 0.63 8.72 0.47
C SER A 438 -0.40 7.59 0.45
N GLN A 439 -0.32 6.65 -0.48
CA GLN A 439 -1.18 5.47 -0.50
C GLN A 439 -0.81 4.43 0.56
N ALA A 440 0.45 4.33 0.99
CA ALA A 440 0.85 3.51 2.13
C ALA A 440 0.30 4.12 3.43
N GLN A 441 0.21 5.45 3.51
CA GLN A 441 -0.48 6.16 4.58
C GLN A 441 -2.02 5.98 4.53
N GLU A 442 -2.61 5.82 3.34
CA GLU A 442 -4.04 5.46 3.18
C GLU A 442 -4.32 3.95 3.36
N GLN A 443 -3.42 3.04 2.97
CA GLN A 443 -3.60 1.59 3.16
C GLN A 443 -3.37 1.15 4.61
N THR A 444 -2.70 1.97 5.42
CA THR A 444 -2.77 1.85 6.89
C THR A 444 -4.15 2.16 7.47
N SER A 445 -5.14 2.57 6.65
CA SER A 445 -6.55 2.76 7.06
C SER A 445 -7.50 1.63 6.60
N THR A 446 -7.01 0.56 5.98
CA THR A 446 -7.81 -0.66 5.74
C THR A 446 -7.57 -1.71 6.84
N ASP A 447 -8.52 -1.73 7.77
CA ASP A 447 -8.41 -2.07 9.20
C ASP A 447 -8.29 -3.55 9.64
N GLN A 448 -7.98 -4.54 8.79
CA GLN A 448 -7.96 -5.95 9.26
C GLN A 448 -6.70 -6.79 8.99
N ASP A 449 -5.95 -6.59 7.91
CA ASP A 449 -4.82 -7.50 7.59
C ASP A 449 -3.48 -7.11 8.24
N SER A 450 -3.36 -5.91 8.82
CA SER A 450 -2.12 -5.44 9.47
C SER A 450 -1.95 -5.89 10.93
N ILE A 451 -3.03 -6.27 11.64
CA ILE A 451 -2.95 -6.52 13.09
C ILE A 451 -2.52 -7.97 13.38
N VAL A 452 -2.88 -8.92 12.52
CA VAL A 452 -2.54 -10.35 12.68
C VAL A 452 -1.02 -10.60 12.64
N PRO A 453 -0.24 -10.01 11.70
CA PRO A 453 1.22 -10.12 11.72
C PRO A 453 1.83 -9.58 13.02
N GLN A 454 1.33 -8.46 13.53
CA GLN A 454 1.82 -7.83 14.76
C GLN A 454 1.49 -8.66 16.00
N ALA A 455 0.29 -9.25 16.05
CA ALA A 455 -0.13 -10.15 17.12
C ALA A 455 0.71 -11.45 17.14
N LEU A 456 1.06 -11.99 15.98
CA LEU A 456 1.96 -13.15 15.87
C LEU A 456 3.35 -12.81 16.44
N ILE A 457 3.93 -11.68 16.02
CA ILE A 457 5.25 -11.24 16.48
C ILE A 457 5.25 -11.03 18.00
N TYR A 458 4.19 -10.45 18.56
CA TYR A 458 4.05 -10.24 20.01
C TYR A 458 4.06 -11.56 20.80
N LEU A 459 3.44 -12.62 20.27
CA LEU A 459 3.46 -13.96 20.86
C LEU A 459 4.77 -14.72 20.55
N GLY A 460 5.71 -14.12 19.81
CA GLY A 460 6.99 -14.72 19.44
C GLY A 460 6.91 -15.63 18.20
N LEU A 461 5.95 -15.39 17.31
CA LEU A 461 5.68 -16.16 16.09
C LEU A 461 5.92 -15.31 14.82
N SER A 462 6.22 -15.95 13.68
CA SER A 462 6.53 -15.28 12.41
C SER A 462 5.33 -15.25 11.46
N PRO A 463 5.02 -14.12 10.79
CA PRO A 463 4.00 -14.06 9.73
C PRO A 463 4.42 -14.83 8.46
N PRO A 464 3.48 -15.35 7.64
CA PRO A 464 2.02 -15.34 7.82
C PRO A 464 1.52 -16.37 8.86
N ASN A 465 0.24 -16.27 9.27
CA ASN A 465 -0.37 -17.15 10.27
C ASN A 465 -0.53 -18.61 9.76
N CYS A 466 0.53 -19.41 9.82
CA CYS A 466 0.54 -20.82 9.43
C CYS A 466 0.49 -21.79 10.63
N TYR A 467 0.13 -21.31 11.82
CA TYR A 467 0.22 -22.07 13.06
C TYR A 467 -1.07 -22.81 13.41
N SER A 468 -0.95 -23.97 14.08
CA SER A 468 -2.10 -24.67 14.64
C SER A 468 -2.61 -23.98 15.90
N VAL A 469 -3.89 -24.21 16.25
CA VAL A 469 -4.51 -23.73 17.50
C VAL A 469 -3.69 -24.14 18.73
N GLU A 470 -3.09 -25.33 18.72
CA GLU A 470 -2.23 -25.84 19.78
C GLU A 470 -0.92 -25.06 19.90
N ALA A 471 -0.30 -24.69 18.78
CA ALA A 471 0.93 -23.89 18.76
C ALA A 471 0.67 -22.46 19.25
N LEU A 472 -0.46 -21.86 18.85
CA LEU A 472 -0.89 -20.54 19.30
C LEU A 472 -1.21 -20.51 20.80
N THR A 473 -1.94 -21.52 21.29
CA THR A 473 -2.27 -21.67 22.71
C THR A 473 -0.99 -21.81 23.54
N LYS A 474 -0.01 -22.58 23.05
CA LYS A 474 1.28 -22.73 23.72
C LYS A 474 2.06 -21.42 23.75
N ALA A 475 2.16 -20.70 22.62
CA ALA A 475 2.86 -19.42 22.54
C ALA A 475 2.27 -18.37 23.50
N PHE A 476 0.94 -18.31 23.60
CA PHE A 476 0.23 -17.48 24.57
C PHE A 476 0.60 -17.79 26.03
N TRP A 477 0.54 -19.06 26.42
CA TRP A 477 0.84 -19.44 27.80
C TRP A 477 2.34 -19.36 28.15
N ASP A 478 3.23 -19.57 27.17
CA ASP A 478 4.67 -19.35 27.33
C ASP A 478 5.00 -17.86 27.53
N LYS A 479 4.25 -16.95 26.87
CA LYS A 479 4.37 -15.50 27.07
C LYS A 479 3.89 -15.08 28.46
N ILE A 480 2.75 -15.58 28.94
CA ILE A 480 2.25 -15.30 30.30
C ILE A 480 3.17 -15.89 31.38
N ALA A 481 3.79 -17.04 31.13
CA ALA A 481 4.75 -17.63 32.07
C ALA A 481 6.00 -16.76 32.26
N LYS A 482 6.43 -16.04 31.21
CA LYS A 482 7.58 -15.12 31.25
C LYS A 482 7.19 -13.77 31.84
N ASP A 483 6.09 -13.19 31.37
CA ASP A 483 5.63 -11.84 31.73
C ASP A 483 4.17 -11.87 32.24
N PRO A 484 3.93 -12.12 33.54
CA PRO A 484 2.58 -12.20 34.09
C PRO A 484 1.79 -10.87 34.02
N ALA A 485 2.48 -9.73 33.94
CA ALA A 485 1.85 -8.41 33.80
C ALA A 485 1.17 -8.22 32.44
N ASP A 486 1.62 -8.93 31.40
CA ASP A 486 1.16 -8.79 30.02
C ASP A 486 -0.15 -9.56 29.74
N MET A 487 -0.81 -10.14 30.75
CA MET A 487 -1.99 -11.01 30.57
C MET A 487 -3.10 -10.37 29.73
N VAL A 488 -3.41 -9.09 29.97
CA VAL A 488 -4.49 -8.38 29.26
C VAL A 488 -4.14 -8.19 27.79
N THR A 489 -2.91 -7.76 27.51
CA THR A 489 -2.38 -7.56 26.16
C THR A 489 -2.23 -8.89 25.41
N ALA A 490 -1.75 -9.95 26.06
CA ALA A 490 -1.68 -11.27 25.43
C ALA A 490 -3.08 -11.79 25.05
N ARG A 491 -4.10 -11.51 25.88
CA ARG A 491 -5.50 -11.90 25.60
C ARG A 491 -6.09 -11.13 24.44
N SER A 492 -5.77 -9.85 24.27
CA SER A 492 -6.22 -9.10 23.10
C SER A 492 -5.52 -9.59 21.82
N MET A 493 -4.22 -9.88 21.87
CA MET A 493 -3.46 -10.37 20.71
C MET A 493 -3.93 -11.76 20.24
N ILE A 494 -4.25 -12.68 21.17
CA ILE A 494 -4.80 -13.99 20.77
C ILE A 494 -6.23 -13.89 20.22
N LEU A 495 -7.02 -12.90 20.68
CA LEU A 495 -8.35 -12.58 20.15
C LEU A 495 -8.28 -12.07 18.71
N VAL A 496 -7.33 -11.19 18.41
CA VAL A 496 -7.06 -10.72 17.04
C VAL A 496 -6.73 -11.89 16.12
N ILE A 497 -5.88 -12.82 16.58
CA ILE A 497 -5.54 -14.02 15.81
C ILE A 497 -6.76 -14.94 15.66
N ALA A 498 -7.58 -15.12 16.71
CA ALA A 498 -8.79 -15.94 16.67
C ALA A 498 -9.79 -15.44 15.63
N ASN A 499 -9.99 -14.12 15.55
CA ASN A 499 -10.91 -13.47 14.62
C ASN A 499 -10.45 -13.57 13.15
N SER A 500 -9.18 -13.92 12.90
CA SER A 500 -8.68 -14.19 11.55
C SER A 500 -9.06 -15.58 11.02
N TYR A 501 -9.53 -16.49 11.89
CA TYR A 501 -9.98 -17.82 11.50
C TYR A 501 -11.49 -17.86 11.25
N ALA A 502 -11.94 -18.84 10.45
CA ALA A 502 -13.37 -19.12 10.32
C ALA A 502 -14.00 -19.48 11.69
N SER A 503 -15.27 -19.08 11.88
CA SER A 503 -16.08 -19.22 13.11
C SER A 503 -15.89 -20.52 13.94
N PRO A 504 -15.78 -21.74 13.39
CA PRO A 504 -15.57 -22.94 14.21
C PRO A 504 -14.18 -23.00 14.87
N THR A 505 -13.14 -22.44 14.26
CA THR A 505 -11.76 -22.48 14.77
C THR A 505 -11.50 -21.38 15.80
N GLU A 506 -12.17 -20.23 15.64
CA GLU A 506 -12.20 -19.12 16.61
C GLU A 506 -12.63 -19.61 18.00
N GLY A 507 -13.78 -20.30 18.06
CA GLY A 507 -14.31 -20.81 19.33
C GLY A 507 -13.40 -21.85 20.01
N ILE A 508 -12.73 -22.70 19.22
CA ILE A 508 -11.81 -23.71 19.75
C ILE A 508 -10.56 -23.04 20.37
N LEU A 509 -10.03 -21.99 19.73
CA LEU A 509 -8.88 -21.24 20.25
C LEU A 509 -9.24 -20.42 21.50
N LEU A 510 -10.43 -19.81 21.54
CA LEU A 510 -10.88 -19.09 22.74
C LEU A 510 -11.11 -20.04 23.92
N ASP A 511 -11.69 -21.22 23.67
CA ASP A 511 -11.90 -22.25 24.70
C ASP A 511 -10.60 -22.85 25.22
N SER A 512 -9.58 -23.03 24.37
CA SER A 512 -8.27 -23.57 24.78
C SER A 512 -7.47 -22.59 25.65
N VAL A 513 -7.71 -21.29 25.48
CA VAL A 513 -7.04 -20.21 26.23
C VAL A 513 -7.83 -19.78 27.48
N ALA A 514 -9.08 -20.24 27.63
CA ALA A 514 -9.91 -19.95 28.79
C ALA A 514 -9.45 -20.62 30.10
N ARG A 515 -8.55 -21.62 30.03
CA ARG A 515 -8.06 -22.35 31.21
C ARG A 515 -6.54 -22.49 31.20
N MET A 516 -5.91 -21.99 32.27
CA MET A 516 -4.47 -22.15 32.46
C MET A 516 -4.06 -23.63 32.57
N PRO A 517 -3.12 -24.11 31.72
CA PRO A 517 -2.57 -25.45 31.86
C PRO A 517 -1.70 -25.55 33.11
N PHE A 518 -1.58 -26.76 33.65
CA PHE A 518 -0.92 -26.98 34.94
C PHE A 518 0.58 -26.70 34.90
N GLU A 519 1.21 -27.01 33.77
CA GLU A 519 2.62 -26.81 33.51
C GLU A 519 2.98 -25.32 33.59
N THR A 520 2.11 -24.47 33.02
CA THR A 520 2.20 -23.00 33.11
C THR A 520 1.90 -22.50 34.52
N ALA A 521 0.90 -23.05 35.20
CA ALA A 521 0.59 -22.70 36.59
C ALA A 521 1.78 -22.99 37.54
N ALA A 522 2.49 -24.10 37.33
CA ALA A 522 3.70 -24.44 38.05
C ALA A 522 4.84 -23.46 37.74
N ALA A 523 5.06 -23.13 36.47
CA ALA A 523 6.08 -22.17 36.03
C ALA A 523 5.85 -20.76 36.61
N VAL A 524 4.62 -20.24 36.56
CA VAL A 524 4.24 -18.92 37.10
C VAL A 524 4.49 -18.82 38.61
N LEU A 525 4.19 -19.89 39.36
CA LEU A 525 4.45 -19.98 40.80
C LEU A 525 5.90 -20.36 41.14
N SER A 526 6.75 -20.57 40.13
CA SER A 526 8.15 -21.00 40.26
C SER A 526 8.30 -22.33 41.03
N LEU A 527 7.40 -23.27 40.74
CA LEU A 527 7.36 -24.62 41.28
C LEU A 527 7.77 -25.62 40.19
N ASP A 528 8.45 -26.70 40.58
CA ASP A 528 8.86 -27.77 39.67
C ASP A 528 7.61 -28.56 39.18
N PRO A 529 7.33 -28.59 37.87
CA PRO A 529 6.16 -29.28 37.31
C PRO A 529 6.20 -30.80 37.46
N ASP A 530 7.40 -31.41 37.59
CA ASP A 530 7.58 -32.86 37.66
C ASP A 530 7.52 -33.42 39.09
N ASN A 531 7.55 -32.54 40.09
CA ASN A 531 7.51 -32.92 41.49
C ASN A 531 6.06 -33.15 41.98
N LYS A 532 5.62 -34.42 41.97
CA LYS A 532 4.28 -34.83 42.38
C LYS A 532 4.01 -34.74 43.89
N ASP A 533 5.06 -34.57 44.70
CA ASP A 533 4.99 -34.61 46.17
C ASP A 533 5.16 -33.23 46.84
N ILE A 534 4.94 -32.12 46.12
CA ILE A 534 4.98 -30.78 46.72
C ILE A 534 3.80 -30.62 47.69
N PRO A 535 4.02 -30.38 48.99
CA PRO A 535 2.95 -30.18 49.97
C PRO A 535 2.08 -28.95 49.63
N ASP A 536 0.78 -29.04 49.93
CA ASP A 536 -0.18 -27.96 49.64
C ASP A 536 0.17 -26.62 50.31
N HIS A 537 0.79 -26.65 51.49
CA HIS A 537 1.24 -25.43 52.17
C HIS A 537 2.35 -24.71 51.39
N THR A 538 3.24 -25.44 50.72
CA THR A 538 4.33 -24.88 49.92
C THR A 538 3.81 -24.15 48.69
N VAL A 539 2.73 -24.66 48.07
CA VAL A 539 2.04 -24.01 46.94
C VAL A 539 1.34 -22.72 47.39
N ILE A 540 0.69 -22.75 48.56
CA ILE A 540 0.02 -21.58 49.14
C ILE A 540 1.05 -20.50 49.48
N ASP A 541 2.17 -20.86 50.13
CA ASP A 541 3.22 -19.91 50.50
C ASP A 541 3.91 -19.30 49.27
N ALA A 542 4.10 -20.09 48.20
CA ALA A 542 4.63 -19.58 46.93
C ALA A 542 3.68 -18.55 46.29
N ALA A 543 2.38 -18.85 46.24
CA ALA A 543 1.37 -17.93 45.71
C ALA A 543 1.24 -16.66 46.57
N LYS A 544 1.21 -16.79 47.91
CA LYS A 544 1.14 -15.65 48.84
C LYS A 544 2.33 -14.70 48.65
N ARG A 545 3.56 -15.22 48.62
CA ARG A 545 4.76 -14.40 48.39
C ARG A 545 4.76 -13.67 47.05
N LYS A 546 4.25 -14.30 46.00
CA LYS A 546 4.16 -13.70 44.65
C LYS A 546 3.09 -12.62 44.57
N ILE A 547 1.92 -12.85 45.18
CA ILE A 547 0.83 -11.87 45.26
C ILE A 547 1.23 -10.65 46.09
N GLU A 548 1.98 -10.83 47.18
CA GLU A 548 2.49 -9.74 48.02
C GLU A 548 3.56 -8.89 47.32
N LYS A 549 4.35 -9.50 46.43
CA LYS A 549 5.44 -8.84 45.69
C LYS A 549 4.98 -8.24 44.33
N ALA A 550 3.75 -8.52 43.89
CA ALA A 550 3.24 -8.08 42.61
C ALA A 550 3.01 -6.55 42.55
N ASN A 551 3.44 -5.92 41.45
CA ASN A 551 3.38 -4.48 41.27
C ASN A 551 2.01 -4.01 40.71
N GLY A 552 1.23 -4.92 40.12
CA GLY A 552 -0.06 -4.62 39.50
C GLY A 552 -1.18 -5.60 39.84
N PRO A 553 -2.47 -5.23 39.64
CA PRO A 553 -3.62 -6.10 39.89
C PRO A 553 -3.69 -7.29 38.92
N GLU A 554 -3.19 -7.13 37.69
CA GLU A 554 -3.17 -8.16 36.64
C GLU A 554 -2.23 -9.32 37.00
N GLU A 555 -1.03 -9.02 37.52
CA GLU A 555 -0.10 -10.04 38.03
C GLU A 555 -0.71 -10.85 39.18
N LYS A 556 -1.39 -10.15 40.11
CA LYS A 556 -2.08 -10.79 41.24
C LYS A 556 -3.17 -11.75 40.75
N GLN A 557 -3.87 -11.40 39.67
CA GLN A 557 -4.86 -12.25 39.03
C GLN A 557 -4.23 -13.52 38.43
N VAL A 558 -3.09 -13.43 37.76
CA VAL A 558 -2.38 -14.59 37.20
C VAL A 558 -1.96 -15.57 38.32
N TYR A 559 -1.43 -15.05 39.42
CA TYR A 559 -1.04 -15.86 40.57
C TYR A 559 -2.24 -16.52 41.28
N HIS A 560 -3.38 -15.83 41.33
CA HIS A 560 -4.63 -16.38 41.87
C HIS A 560 -5.22 -17.48 40.96
N GLU A 561 -5.17 -17.28 39.64
CA GLU A 561 -5.61 -18.27 38.64
C GLU A 561 -4.74 -19.54 38.69
N ALA A 562 -3.42 -19.37 38.82
CA ALA A 562 -2.48 -20.49 39.01
C ALA A 562 -2.80 -21.29 40.29
N LEU A 563 -3.05 -20.61 41.42
CA LEU A 563 -3.44 -21.27 42.68
C LEU A 563 -4.79 -22.00 42.55
N THR A 564 -5.74 -21.41 41.83
CA THR A 564 -7.05 -22.00 41.55
C THR A 564 -6.91 -23.28 40.71
N MET A 565 -5.98 -23.32 39.75
CA MET A 565 -5.68 -24.52 38.97
C MET A 565 -5.10 -25.64 39.84
N PHE A 566 -4.16 -25.34 40.74
CA PHE A 566 -3.64 -26.32 41.71
C PHE A 566 -4.74 -26.88 42.63
N ALA A 567 -5.64 -26.00 43.10
CA ALA A 567 -6.76 -26.39 43.95
C ALA A 567 -7.73 -27.35 43.23
N LYS A 568 -7.99 -27.12 41.93
CA LYS A 568 -8.83 -27.97 41.09
C LYS A 568 -8.18 -29.32 40.77
N ARG A 569 -6.90 -29.36 40.39
CA ARG A 569 -6.20 -30.61 40.01
C ARG A 569 -5.98 -31.56 41.18
N ARG A 570 -5.70 -31.02 42.38
CA ARG A 570 -5.41 -31.83 43.58
C ARG A 570 -6.63 -32.12 44.45
N ASP A 571 -7.79 -31.53 44.10
CA ASP A 571 -9.05 -31.59 44.88
C ASP A 571 -8.85 -31.27 46.38
N SER A 572 -7.84 -30.49 46.74
CA SER A 572 -7.48 -30.23 48.14
C SER A 572 -8.44 -29.22 48.79
N ARG A 573 -8.91 -29.56 49.99
CA ARG A 573 -9.73 -28.63 50.81
C ARG A 573 -8.92 -27.46 51.34
N VAL A 574 -7.61 -27.66 51.57
CA VAL A 574 -6.70 -26.64 52.11
C VAL A 574 -6.41 -25.57 51.04
N LEU A 575 -6.10 -25.99 49.81
CA LEU A 575 -5.91 -25.08 48.68
C LEU A 575 -7.19 -24.31 48.34
N ARG A 576 -8.35 -24.96 48.38
CA ARG A 576 -9.65 -24.28 48.17
C ARG A 576 -9.97 -23.26 49.27
N GLY A 577 -9.54 -23.50 50.50
CA GLY A 577 -9.61 -22.53 51.59
C GLY A 577 -8.74 -21.29 51.31
N ALA A 578 -7.48 -21.52 50.90
CA ALA A 578 -6.54 -20.45 50.58
C ALA A 578 -6.95 -19.61 49.35
N VAL A 579 -7.53 -20.24 48.31
CA VAL A 579 -8.07 -19.52 47.13
C VAL A 579 -9.16 -18.53 47.54
N LYS A 580 -10.06 -18.92 48.46
CA LYS A 580 -11.13 -18.05 48.98
C LYS A 580 -10.60 -16.93 49.88
N GLU A 581 -9.61 -17.24 50.72
CA GLU A 581 -8.96 -16.25 51.60
C GLU A 581 -8.24 -15.17 50.78
N LEU A 582 -7.51 -15.58 49.73
CA LEU A 582 -6.74 -14.68 48.87
C LEU A 582 -7.59 -13.92 47.85
N GLN A 583 -8.82 -14.37 47.58
CA GLN A 583 -9.75 -13.67 46.70
C GLN A 583 -10.13 -12.27 47.24
N GLY A 584 -10.15 -12.09 48.56
CA GLY A 584 -10.41 -10.78 49.18
C GLY A 584 -9.23 -9.79 49.12
N LEU A 585 -8.00 -10.28 48.91
CA LEU A 585 -6.77 -9.47 48.82
C LEU A 585 -6.43 -9.05 47.38
N VAL A 586 -6.99 -9.73 46.38
CA VAL A 586 -6.76 -9.45 44.95
C VAL A 586 -7.62 -8.28 44.44
N GLY A 587 -8.53 -7.72 45.25
CA GLY A 587 -9.28 -6.51 44.88
C GLY A 587 -10.18 -6.71 43.66
N MET A 588 -10.89 -7.84 43.62
CA MET A 588 -11.70 -8.24 42.47
C MET A 588 -13.11 -7.62 42.54
N GLU A 589 -13.32 -6.46 41.92
CA GLU A 589 -14.57 -6.23 41.16
C GLU A 589 -14.33 -6.88 39.79
N SER A 590 -15.08 -7.94 39.51
CA SER A 590 -14.93 -8.80 38.34
C SER A 590 -15.18 -8.05 37.02
N TYR A 591 -14.19 -8.02 36.13
CA TYR A 591 -14.40 -8.01 34.68
C TYR A 591 -15.02 -9.35 34.27
N SER A 592 -16.30 -9.55 34.62
CA SER A 592 -17.15 -10.49 33.92
C SER A 592 -17.82 -9.74 32.79
N VAL A 593 -17.69 -10.28 31.57
CA VAL A 593 -18.64 -10.02 30.47
C VAL A 593 -20.04 -10.14 31.05
N SER A 594 -20.67 -9.00 31.28
CA SER A 594 -21.96 -8.94 31.97
C SER A 594 -23.06 -9.26 30.98
N THR A 595 -23.50 -10.51 31.05
CA THR A 595 -24.89 -10.87 30.81
C THR A 595 -25.69 -10.44 32.05
N ASN A 596 -26.60 -9.48 31.86
CA ASN A 596 -27.73 -9.05 32.69
C ASN A 596 -27.74 -9.32 34.22
N GLY A 597 -27.80 -8.23 35.03
CA GLY A 597 -28.81 -8.08 36.11
C GLY A 597 -28.36 -7.93 37.58
N PHE A 598 -28.65 -6.74 38.14
CA PHE A 598 -28.89 -6.37 39.57
C PHE A 598 -27.72 -6.22 40.58
N GLY A 599 -27.15 -5.00 40.64
CA GLY A 599 -27.32 -4.03 41.74
C GLY A 599 -26.80 -4.31 43.16
N ALA A 600 -25.71 -3.63 43.54
CA ALA A 600 -25.48 -3.15 44.92
C ALA A 600 -24.97 -1.70 44.89
N SER A 601 -25.79 -0.76 45.36
CA SER A 601 -25.55 0.69 45.31
C SER A 601 -24.41 1.12 46.25
N ARG A 602 -23.26 1.55 45.71
CA ARG A 602 -22.32 2.43 46.43
C ARG A 602 -22.98 3.79 46.63
N ALA A 603 -22.78 4.42 47.78
CA ALA A 603 -23.27 5.77 48.03
C ALA A 603 -22.58 6.74 47.06
N VAL A 604 -23.36 7.47 46.26
CA VAL A 604 -22.85 8.42 45.26
C VAL A 604 -22.31 9.66 45.99
N ASN A 605 -21.04 10.02 45.74
CA ASN A 605 -20.45 11.24 46.27
C ASN A 605 -20.82 12.43 45.37
N PHE A 606 -21.79 13.24 45.79
CA PHE A 606 -22.27 14.42 45.05
C PHE A 606 -21.23 15.56 44.95
N ALA A 607 -20.13 15.50 45.70
CA ALA A 607 -19.03 16.46 45.56
C ALA A 607 -18.19 16.19 44.29
N LEU A 608 -18.29 15.00 43.70
CA LEU A 608 -17.59 14.65 42.47
C LEU A 608 -18.50 14.86 41.25
N PRO A 609 -17.94 15.37 40.13
CA PRO A 609 -18.61 15.38 38.83
C PRO A 609 -19.09 13.99 38.39
N VAL A 610 -20.06 13.95 37.48
CA VAL A 610 -20.62 12.69 36.95
C VAL A 610 -19.63 12.09 35.94
N GLY A 611 -19.30 10.81 36.05
CA GLY A 611 -18.53 10.07 35.03
C GLY A 611 -19.36 9.69 33.80
N LEU A 612 -18.73 9.11 32.77
CA LEU A 612 -19.43 8.58 31.59
C LEU A 612 -19.27 7.06 31.47
N ASP A 613 -20.39 6.33 31.36
CA ASP A 613 -20.34 4.91 31.04
C ASP A 613 -19.91 4.71 29.59
N ASN A 614 -18.95 3.82 29.37
CA ASN A 614 -18.43 3.54 28.04
C ASN A 614 -19.44 2.74 27.19
N ILE A 615 -19.56 3.08 25.92
CA ILE A 615 -20.44 2.41 24.96
C ILE A 615 -19.54 1.69 23.96
N GLY A 616 -19.23 0.42 24.24
CA GLY A 616 -18.24 -0.33 23.46
C GLY A 616 -16.83 0.23 23.67
N ASN A 617 -16.13 0.53 22.58
CA ASN A 617 -14.78 1.09 22.58
C ASN A 617 -14.81 2.61 22.31
N THR A 618 -15.43 3.42 23.17
CA THR A 618 -15.61 4.87 22.95
C THR A 618 -15.02 5.75 24.07
N CYS A 619 -14.02 5.27 24.82
CA CYS A 619 -13.38 6.04 25.90
C CYS A 619 -12.73 7.36 25.42
N TYR A 620 -12.29 7.43 24.16
CA TYR A 620 -11.82 8.67 23.53
C TYR A 620 -12.93 9.73 23.46
N LEU A 621 -14.13 9.33 23.06
CA LEU A 621 -15.29 10.21 22.97
C LEU A 621 -15.71 10.67 24.37
N ASN A 622 -15.73 9.78 25.35
CA ASN A 622 -16.04 10.14 26.74
C ASN A 622 -15.07 11.20 27.29
N SER A 623 -13.77 11.02 27.04
CA SER A 623 -12.72 11.97 27.46
C SER A 623 -12.94 13.35 26.82
N LEU A 624 -13.29 13.39 25.54
CA LEU A 624 -13.59 14.63 24.82
C LEU A 624 -14.87 15.31 25.31
N LEU A 625 -15.96 14.55 25.51
CA LEU A 625 -17.24 15.09 25.98
C LEU A 625 -17.11 15.70 27.39
N GLN A 626 -16.40 15.02 28.29
CA GLN A 626 -16.09 15.53 29.64
C GLN A 626 -15.25 16.81 29.57
N TYR A 627 -14.22 16.84 28.72
CA TYR A 627 -13.41 18.03 28.50
C TYR A 627 -14.26 19.20 27.96
N LEU A 628 -15.01 18.98 26.88
CA LEU A 628 -15.84 20.01 26.23
C LEU A 628 -16.91 20.58 27.15
N PHE A 629 -17.44 19.78 28.08
CA PHE A 629 -18.39 20.24 29.09
C PHE A 629 -17.78 21.29 30.05
N THR A 630 -16.45 21.30 30.22
CA THR A 630 -15.74 22.31 31.02
C THR A 630 -15.41 23.58 30.22
N VAL A 631 -15.53 23.56 28.90
CA VAL A 631 -15.32 24.73 28.04
C VAL A 631 -16.62 25.54 27.97
N ARG A 632 -16.64 26.68 28.66
CA ARG A 632 -17.85 27.47 28.85
C ARG A 632 -18.46 28.00 27.55
N PRO A 633 -17.70 28.53 26.56
CA PRO A 633 -18.26 28.90 25.26
C PRO A 633 -19.01 27.77 24.55
N VAL A 634 -18.50 26.53 24.60
CA VAL A 634 -19.15 25.36 24.01
C VAL A 634 -20.42 25.01 24.79
N ARG A 635 -20.32 24.93 26.12
CA ARG A 635 -21.45 24.62 26.98
C ARG A 635 -22.58 25.64 26.83
N ASP A 636 -22.26 26.92 26.74
CA ASP A 636 -23.25 28.00 26.57
C ASP A 636 -23.95 27.92 25.21
N ILE A 637 -23.22 27.55 24.13
CA ILE A 637 -23.79 27.31 22.79
C ILE A 637 -24.75 26.13 22.83
N VAL A 638 -24.33 25.02 23.42
CA VAL A 638 -25.10 23.77 23.47
C VAL A 638 -26.36 23.93 24.33
N LEU A 639 -26.25 24.51 25.53
CA LEU A 639 -27.38 24.68 26.44
C LEU A 639 -28.36 25.78 25.98
N ASN A 640 -27.91 26.75 25.18
CA ASN A 640 -28.75 27.82 24.62
C ASN A 640 -28.88 27.71 23.09
N TYR A 641 -28.89 26.48 22.57
CA TYR A 641 -28.80 26.20 21.14
C TYR A 641 -29.89 26.89 20.31
N ASP A 642 -31.12 26.99 20.83
CA ASP A 642 -32.24 27.64 20.14
C ASP A 642 -31.99 29.10 19.74
N ASN A 643 -31.11 29.81 20.45
CA ASN A 643 -30.78 31.21 20.17
C ASN A 643 -29.73 31.35 19.06
N VAL A 644 -28.93 30.31 18.81
CA VAL A 644 -27.76 30.34 17.91
C VAL A 644 -27.89 29.41 16.71
N LYS A 645 -28.91 28.54 16.68
CA LYS A 645 -29.14 27.54 15.64
C LYS A 645 -29.28 28.14 14.25
N LEU A 646 -28.67 27.51 13.26
CA LEU A 646 -28.85 27.83 11.85
C LEU A 646 -30.27 27.43 11.38
N GLY A 647 -30.84 28.15 10.41
CA GLY A 647 -32.08 27.73 9.77
C GLY A 647 -31.83 26.55 8.84
N LEU A 648 -32.75 25.58 8.80
CA LEU A 648 -32.71 24.45 7.86
C LEU A 648 -33.38 24.77 6.50
N ASP A 649 -33.56 26.05 6.19
CA ASP A 649 -33.97 26.52 4.87
C ASP A 649 -32.81 26.42 3.86
N ASP A 650 -33.13 26.10 2.60
CA ASP A 650 -32.12 25.86 1.56
C ASP A 650 -31.24 27.10 1.30
N GLU A 651 -31.77 28.31 1.50
CA GLU A 651 -31.01 29.56 1.36
C GLU A 651 -29.94 29.69 2.45
N SER A 652 -30.28 29.46 3.72
CA SER A 652 -29.33 29.46 4.83
C SER A 652 -28.26 28.38 4.71
N ILE A 653 -28.64 27.19 4.22
CA ILE A 653 -27.70 26.08 3.98
C ILE A 653 -26.70 26.45 2.89
N GLN A 654 -27.18 26.94 1.74
CA GLN A 654 -26.34 27.34 0.63
C GLN A 654 -25.46 28.56 0.93
N ALA A 655 -25.86 29.43 1.86
CA ALA A 655 -25.07 30.59 2.27
C ALA A 655 -23.98 30.24 3.30
N ARG A 656 -24.09 29.12 4.01
CA ARG A 656 -23.11 28.72 5.05
C ARG A 656 -21.80 28.25 4.42
N ARG A 657 -20.67 28.69 5.00
CA ARG A 657 -19.32 28.23 4.65
C ARG A 657 -18.62 27.82 5.94
N LEU A 658 -18.07 26.60 5.98
CA LEU A 658 -17.47 26.03 7.18
C LEU A 658 -15.94 26.17 7.17
N GLY A 659 -15.38 26.66 8.29
CA GLY A 659 -13.95 26.77 8.55
C GLY A 659 -13.17 27.73 7.65
N GLY A 660 -11.84 27.77 7.82
CA GLY A 660 -10.94 28.62 7.03
C GLY A 660 -10.91 28.29 5.54
N ASN A 661 -11.22 27.03 5.17
CA ASN A 661 -11.23 26.55 3.79
C ASN A 661 -12.55 26.83 3.04
N LYS A 662 -13.54 27.44 3.69
CA LYS A 662 -14.86 27.80 3.12
C LYS A 662 -15.61 26.61 2.50
N MET A 663 -15.65 25.47 3.19
CA MET A 663 -16.36 24.29 2.70
C MET A 663 -17.86 24.59 2.56
N GLN A 664 -18.48 24.16 1.46
CA GLN A 664 -19.93 24.29 1.27
C GLN A 664 -20.67 23.28 2.15
N MET A 665 -21.77 23.72 2.78
CA MET A 665 -22.56 22.88 3.66
C MET A 665 -23.61 22.09 2.87
N ASP A 666 -23.69 20.78 3.13
CA ASP A 666 -24.74 19.91 2.59
C ASP A 666 -25.97 19.84 3.51
N ARG A 667 -27.15 19.56 2.93
CA ARG A 667 -28.40 19.44 3.70
C ARG A 667 -28.36 18.27 4.69
N GLY A 668 -27.81 17.13 4.29
CA GLY A 668 -27.64 15.98 5.19
C GLY A 668 -26.71 16.32 6.36
N GLU A 669 -25.64 17.06 6.09
CA GLU A 669 -24.70 17.53 7.12
C GLU A 669 -25.33 18.47 8.13
N ALA A 670 -26.15 19.42 7.67
CA ALA A 670 -26.90 20.32 8.53
C ALA A 670 -27.88 19.55 9.45
N VAL A 671 -28.62 18.58 8.93
CA VAL A 671 -29.56 17.78 9.74
C VAL A 671 -28.84 16.97 10.81
N VAL A 672 -27.72 16.31 10.47
CA VAL A 672 -26.90 15.57 11.46
C VAL A 672 -26.33 16.51 12.51
N ALA A 673 -25.83 17.68 12.10
CA ALA A 673 -25.29 18.68 13.02
C ALA A 673 -26.35 19.17 14.03
N HIS A 674 -27.57 19.42 13.57
CA HIS A 674 -28.68 19.78 14.45
C HIS A 674 -29.03 18.66 15.45
N ALA A 675 -29.13 17.41 14.97
CA ALA A 675 -29.39 16.26 15.84
C ALA A 675 -28.27 16.06 16.87
N PHE A 676 -27.01 16.23 16.46
CA PHE A 676 -25.85 16.13 17.33
C PHE A 676 -25.91 17.13 18.50
N VAL A 677 -26.17 18.41 18.23
CA VAL A 677 -26.20 19.43 19.29
C VAL A 677 -27.37 19.22 20.26
N GLN A 678 -28.51 18.72 19.79
CA GLN A 678 -29.65 18.38 20.65
C GLN A 678 -29.34 17.22 21.60
N GLU A 679 -28.72 16.16 21.10
CA GLU A 679 -28.28 15.03 21.92
C GLU A 679 -27.19 15.46 22.93
N LEU A 680 -26.25 16.30 22.49
CA LEU A 680 -25.20 16.84 23.35
C LEU A 680 -25.78 17.74 24.46
N ALA A 681 -26.81 18.53 24.15
CA ALA A 681 -27.51 19.35 25.14
C ALA A 681 -28.22 18.50 26.20
N THR A 682 -28.83 17.39 25.77
CA THR A 682 -29.45 16.42 26.69
C THR A 682 -28.41 15.83 27.63
N LEU A 683 -27.27 15.37 27.10
CA LEU A 683 -26.18 14.84 27.91
C LEU A 683 -25.62 15.89 28.89
N PHE A 684 -25.42 17.14 28.44
CA PHE A 684 -24.91 18.20 29.31
C PHE A 684 -25.88 18.56 30.44
N GLN A 685 -27.20 18.46 30.20
CA GLN A 685 -28.21 18.62 31.25
C GLN A 685 -28.18 17.45 32.23
N GLU A 686 -28.05 16.21 31.75
CA GLU A 686 -27.93 15.02 32.59
C GLU A 686 -26.67 15.06 33.48
N LEU A 687 -25.53 15.52 32.96
CA LEU A 687 -24.31 15.69 33.74
C LEU A 687 -24.47 16.71 34.87
N GLN A 688 -25.38 17.68 34.74
CA GLN A 688 -25.67 18.66 35.80
C GLN A 688 -26.64 18.13 36.86
N THR A 689 -27.64 17.34 36.47
CA THR A 689 -28.78 16.97 37.34
C THR A 689 -28.75 15.51 37.83
N SER A 690 -27.93 14.64 37.24
CA SER A 690 -27.93 13.21 37.54
C SER A 690 -27.58 12.88 38.99
N HIS A 691 -28.32 11.92 39.55
CA HIS A 691 -28.08 11.36 40.88
C HIS A 691 -27.18 10.10 40.88
N GLN A 692 -26.75 9.64 39.70
CA GLN A 692 -25.89 8.47 39.54
C GLN A 692 -24.40 8.85 39.51
N ALA A 693 -23.50 7.91 39.84
CA ALA A 693 -22.06 8.18 39.80
C ALA A 693 -21.57 8.45 38.36
N ALA A 694 -22.14 7.75 37.38
CA ALA A 694 -21.89 7.91 35.96
C ALA A 694 -23.21 8.02 35.19
N SER A 695 -23.15 8.60 33.99
CA SER A 695 -24.26 8.69 33.03
C SER A 695 -23.83 8.07 31.71
N ARG A 696 -24.76 7.49 30.95
CA ARG A 696 -24.44 6.82 29.68
C ARG A 696 -24.81 7.73 28.50
N PRO A 697 -23.87 8.11 27.62
CA PRO A 697 -24.20 8.86 26.41
C PRO A 697 -25.24 8.12 25.53
N SER A 698 -25.98 8.84 24.69
CA SER A 698 -26.91 8.18 23.77
C SER A 698 -26.14 7.55 22.59
N GLN A 699 -26.64 6.41 22.07
CA GLN A 699 -26.05 5.79 20.87
C GLN A 699 -26.16 6.73 19.66
N ARG A 700 -27.24 7.51 19.60
CA ARG A 700 -27.49 8.54 18.58
C ARG A 700 -26.42 9.63 18.60
N LEU A 701 -25.99 10.08 19.78
CA LEU A 701 -24.88 11.03 19.94
C LEU A 701 -23.58 10.45 19.39
N ALA A 702 -23.25 9.21 19.75
CA ALA A 702 -22.05 8.54 19.26
C ALA A 702 -22.09 8.37 17.74
N ASN A 703 -23.22 7.91 17.17
CA ASN A 703 -23.37 7.75 15.73
C ASN A 703 -23.23 9.08 14.96
N ALA A 704 -23.75 10.19 15.50
CA ALA A 704 -23.70 11.50 14.85
C ALA A 704 -22.27 12.09 14.74
N VAL A 705 -21.38 11.71 15.65
CA VAL A 705 -19.95 12.11 15.64
C VAL A 705 -19.10 11.17 14.80
N LEU A 706 -19.32 9.87 14.95
CA LEU A 706 -18.39 8.84 14.48
C LEU A 706 -18.68 8.35 13.07
N LEU A 707 -19.90 8.60 12.54
CA LEU A 707 -20.29 8.22 11.17
C LEU A 707 -20.28 9.43 10.22
N SER A 708 -19.75 9.22 9.02
CA SER A 708 -19.83 10.22 7.95
C SER A 708 -21.27 10.36 7.43
N THR A 709 -21.65 11.56 6.98
CA THR A 709 -22.98 11.80 6.40
C THR A 709 -23.26 10.93 5.19
N HIS A 710 -22.23 10.62 4.40
CA HIS A 710 -22.34 9.73 3.24
C HIS A 710 -22.66 8.29 3.67
N THR A 711 -22.02 7.78 4.72
CA THR A 711 -22.27 6.43 5.28
C THR A 711 -23.71 6.29 5.80
N LEU A 712 -24.24 7.34 6.44
CA LEU A 712 -25.65 7.37 6.90
C LEU A 712 -26.65 7.28 5.72
N LEU A 713 -26.29 7.84 4.56
CA LEU A 713 -27.15 7.91 3.37
C LEU A 713 -27.00 6.71 2.42
N SER A 714 -25.88 5.98 2.45
CA SER A 714 -25.61 4.88 1.52
C SER A 714 -26.17 3.53 1.96
N GLU A 715 -26.17 3.23 3.27
CA GLU A 715 -26.55 1.89 3.78
C GLU A 715 -28.05 1.68 3.94
N THR A 716 -28.86 2.75 3.93
CA THR A 716 -30.33 2.65 3.95
C THR A 716 -30.91 2.03 2.67
N LYS A 717 -30.14 1.90 1.58
CA LYS A 717 -30.56 1.19 0.36
C LYS A 717 -30.49 -0.35 0.45
N ALA A 718 -29.83 -0.91 1.47
CA ALA A 718 -29.69 -2.36 1.63
C ALA A 718 -30.80 -3.01 2.50
N GLY A 719 -31.78 -2.22 2.97
CA GLY A 719 -32.79 -2.67 3.94
C GLY A 719 -34.13 -3.18 3.37
N ALA A 720 -34.33 -3.20 2.05
CA ALA A 720 -35.62 -3.60 1.47
C ALA A 720 -35.44 -4.47 0.21
N GLU A 721 -35.16 -5.77 0.40
CA GLU A 721 -35.57 -6.79 -0.56
C GLU A 721 -36.44 -7.85 0.14
N PRO A 722 -37.65 -8.14 -0.36
CA PRO A 722 -38.49 -9.21 0.17
C PRO A 722 -37.91 -10.57 -0.27
N SER A 723 -37.51 -11.38 0.69
CA SER A 723 -37.06 -12.76 0.46
C SER A 723 -38.23 -13.63 0.01
N ASP A 724 -38.40 -13.80 -1.29
CA ASP A 724 -39.27 -14.82 -1.88
C ASP A 724 -38.43 -16.04 -2.30
N ALA A 725 -38.20 -16.94 -1.34
CA ALA A 725 -37.83 -18.32 -1.61
C ALA A 725 -38.58 -19.25 -0.65
N PRO A 726 -39.27 -20.29 -1.15
CA PRO A 726 -40.21 -21.08 -0.36
C PRO A 726 -39.48 -21.99 0.63
N LYS A 727 -39.81 -21.85 1.92
CA LYS A 727 -39.38 -22.79 2.97
C LYS A 727 -40.04 -24.17 2.75
N PRO A 728 -39.29 -25.27 2.90
CA PRO A 728 -39.84 -26.63 2.76
C PRO A 728 -40.68 -27.02 4.00
N PRO A 729 -41.63 -27.97 3.85
CA PRO A 729 -42.55 -28.36 4.92
C PRO A 729 -41.87 -29.26 5.99
N PRO A 730 -42.41 -29.33 7.22
CA PRO A 730 -41.76 -30.05 8.32
C PRO A 730 -41.97 -31.56 8.18
N LEU A 731 -40.89 -32.34 8.31
CA LEU A 731 -40.96 -33.81 8.35
C LEU A 731 -41.14 -34.33 9.80
N PRO A 732 -41.98 -35.35 10.02
CA PRO A 732 -42.09 -36.04 11.30
C PRO A 732 -41.02 -37.14 11.49
N ALA A 733 -40.86 -37.57 12.74
CA ALA A 733 -39.72 -38.31 13.31
C ALA A 733 -39.38 -39.69 12.69
N ARG A 734 -38.09 -40.02 12.81
CA ARG A 734 -37.32 -41.24 12.44
C ARG A 734 -37.90 -42.57 12.98
N PRO A 735 -37.78 -43.70 12.26
CA PRO A 735 -36.86 -44.80 12.66
C PRO A 735 -36.06 -45.43 11.47
N PRO A 736 -35.09 -46.36 11.69
CA PRO A 736 -33.79 -46.40 10.99
C PRO A 736 -33.63 -47.56 9.96
N PRO A 737 -32.40 -47.99 9.60
CA PRO A 737 -31.72 -47.80 8.30
C PRO A 737 -31.69 -49.05 7.41
N SER A 738 -31.31 -48.94 6.13
CA SER A 738 -30.57 -49.98 5.38
C SER A 738 -30.06 -49.51 4.01
N ALA A 739 -28.73 -49.53 3.90
CA ALA A 739 -27.82 -50.00 2.82
C ALA A 739 -28.20 -50.00 1.32
N PRO A 740 -27.16 -49.92 0.46
CA PRO A 740 -27.15 -49.32 -0.87
C PRO A 740 -27.31 -50.35 -1.99
N THR A 741 -27.48 -49.92 -3.25
CA THR A 741 -26.64 -50.38 -4.38
C THR A 741 -27.01 -49.72 -5.73
N ASP A 742 -25.94 -49.41 -6.45
CA ASP A 742 -25.70 -49.58 -7.89
C ASP A 742 -26.46 -48.74 -8.94
N SER A 743 -25.63 -47.90 -9.57
CA SER A 743 -25.50 -47.56 -11.00
C SER A 743 -25.84 -48.70 -12.00
N PRO A 744 -25.80 -48.55 -13.35
CA PRO A 744 -25.18 -47.47 -14.14
C PRO A 744 -25.86 -47.11 -15.51
N ASP A 745 -25.20 -46.19 -16.20
CA ASP A 745 -24.83 -46.23 -17.63
C ASP A 745 -25.80 -45.78 -18.76
N LYS A 746 -25.31 -44.72 -19.44
CA LYS A 746 -24.93 -44.63 -20.87
C LYS A 746 -25.91 -44.19 -21.97
N ASP A 747 -25.58 -43.01 -22.51
CA ASP A 747 -25.11 -42.77 -23.90
C ASP A 747 -25.99 -43.17 -25.10
N MET A 748 -26.48 -42.17 -25.85
CA MET A 748 -25.95 -41.77 -27.19
C MET A 748 -27.01 -41.13 -28.13
N VAL A 749 -26.69 -39.90 -28.53
CA VAL A 749 -26.53 -39.30 -29.87
C VAL A 749 -27.46 -39.65 -31.08
N HIS A 750 -27.67 -38.58 -31.86
CA HIS A 750 -27.97 -38.43 -33.30
C HIS A 750 -29.46 -38.39 -33.73
N VAL A 751 -29.97 -37.58 -34.67
CA VAL A 751 -29.65 -36.31 -35.38
C VAL A 751 -30.60 -36.27 -36.60
N THR A 752 -30.91 -35.06 -37.08
CA THR A 752 -31.43 -34.71 -38.44
C THR A 752 -32.86 -35.09 -38.85
N VAL A 753 -33.63 -34.33 -39.64
CA VAL A 753 -33.66 -32.93 -40.15
C VAL A 753 -34.86 -32.79 -41.13
N ASN A 754 -35.35 -31.57 -41.31
CA ASN A 754 -36.21 -31.01 -42.38
C ASN A 754 -37.72 -31.41 -42.41
N HIS A 755 -38.66 -30.52 -42.76
CA HIS A 755 -38.70 -29.57 -43.89
C HIS A 755 -39.73 -28.42 -43.65
N LEU A 756 -39.40 -27.20 -44.14
CA LEU A 756 -40.19 -26.23 -44.96
C LEU A 756 -41.69 -25.98 -44.67
N SER A 757 -42.30 -24.79 -44.79
CA SER A 757 -41.99 -23.52 -45.48
C SER A 757 -42.95 -22.39 -45.04
N ASP A 758 -42.63 -21.16 -45.50
CA ASP A 758 -43.50 -20.00 -45.81
C ASP A 758 -43.92 -19.06 -44.66
N SER A 759 -43.97 -17.72 -44.81
CA SER A 759 -43.49 -16.74 -45.80
C SER A 759 -43.90 -15.32 -45.29
N MET A 760 -43.37 -14.28 -45.95
CA MET A 760 -43.69 -12.81 -45.86
C MET A 760 -42.94 -12.02 -44.77
N GLU A 761 -42.23 -10.91 -45.03
CA GLU A 761 -42.30 -9.90 -46.12
C GLU A 761 -40.93 -9.21 -46.36
N THR A 762 -40.70 -8.73 -47.59
CA THR A 762 -39.43 -8.21 -48.16
C THR A 762 -39.58 -6.82 -48.77
N GLY A 763 -38.47 -6.06 -48.80
CA GLY A 763 -38.20 -4.94 -49.74
C GLY A 763 -37.40 -3.83 -49.05
N SER A 764 -36.42 -3.11 -49.62
CA SER A 764 -35.81 -2.99 -50.96
C SER A 764 -34.63 -2.00 -50.76
N ALA A 765 -33.37 -2.33 -51.05
CA ALA A 765 -32.59 -2.08 -52.27
C ALA A 765 -32.51 -0.62 -52.81
N THR A 766 -31.25 -0.13 -52.88
CA THR A 766 -30.58 0.70 -53.93
C THR A 766 -30.83 2.22 -54.10
N SER A 767 -29.76 2.99 -53.83
CA SER A 767 -28.95 3.82 -54.76
C SER A 767 -29.56 4.82 -55.76
N SER A 768 -29.02 6.06 -55.76
CA SER A 768 -28.61 6.85 -56.96
C SER A 768 -27.91 8.17 -56.53
N ILE A 769 -26.62 8.43 -56.81
CA ILE A 769 -25.98 9.02 -58.03
C ILE A 769 -26.15 10.56 -58.12
N THR A 770 -25.10 11.39 -58.25
CA THR A 770 -24.42 11.82 -59.52
C THR A 770 -23.11 12.59 -59.13
N LEU A 771 -21.86 12.27 -59.52
CA LEU A 771 -21.09 12.27 -60.81
C LEU A 771 -20.62 13.64 -61.36
N VAL A 772 -19.29 13.89 -61.32
CA VAL A 772 -18.29 14.16 -62.42
C VAL A 772 -16.94 14.49 -61.75
N ASP A 773 -15.74 14.11 -62.15
CA ASP A 773 -15.16 13.27 -63.22
C ASP A 773 -13.73 12.87 -62.77
N GLN A 774 -13.23 11.76 -63.31
CA GLN A 774 -11.83 11.34 -63.29
C GLN A 774 -10.99 12.16 -64.28
N GLU A 775 -9.69 12.33 -64.01
CA GLU A 775 -8.66 11.96 -65.00
C GLU A 775 -7.28 11.74 -64.35
N ASP A 776 -6.57 10.80 -64.98
CA ASP A 776 -5.28 10.21 -64.66
C ASP A 776 -4.05 11.12 -64.89
N ALA A 777 -2.93 10.64 -64.32
CA ALA A 777 -1.59 10.56 -64.93
C ALA A 777 -0.44 11.37 -64.28
N GLN A 778 0.42 10.59 -63.63
CA GLN A 778 1.88 10.57 -63.80
C GLN A 778 2.74 11.76 -63.32
N ALA A 779 3.57 11.42 -62.33
CA ALA A 779 5.03 11.54 -62.36
C ALA A 779 5.71 12.87 -61.98
N ARG A 780 6.65 12.68 -61.04
CA ARG A 780 8.06 13.13 -61.09
C ARG A 780 8.37 14.62 -60.96
N ASN A 781 9.15 14.86 -59.90
CA ASN A 781 10.46 15.52 -59.90
C ASN A 781 10.61 16.97 -60.42
N GLN A 782 11.31 17.71 -59.53
CA GLN A 782 12.35 18.69 -59.81
C GLN A 782 11.96 20.12 -60.17
N LYS A 783 12.34 21.00 -59.24
CA LYS A 783 13.42 22.00 -59.42
C LYS A 783 13.49 22.67 -60.80
N ALA A 784 12.95 23.88 -60.83
CA ALA A 784 13.63 25.11 -61.26
C ALA A 784 12.81 26.26 -60.66
N ARG A 785 13.30 27.43 -60.25
CA ARG A 785 14.63 28.03 -60.12
C ARG A 785 14.31 29.43 -59.57
N ARG A 786 14.98 29.80 -58.47
CA ARG A 786 15.38 31.15 -58.04
C ARG A 786 14.33 32.25 -57.73
N GLU A 787 14.66 32.89 -56.60
CA GLU A 787 14.76 34.33 -56.35
C GLU A 787 13.48 35.15 -56.12
N SER A 788 13.29 35.43 -54.84
CA SER A 788 13.53 36.74 -54.22
C SER A 788 12.51 37.87 -54.42
N THR A 789 12.37 38.61 -53.31
CA THR A 789 11.77 39.95 -53.13
C THR A 789 10.26 40.05 -53.24
N ARG A 790 9.55 40.96 -52.57
CA ARG A 790 9.71 41.85 -51.39
C ARG A 790 8.43 42.70 -51.45
N SER A 791 7.86 43.06 -50.30
CA SER A 791 7.02 44.25 -50.06
C SER A 791 5.70 44.44 -50.84
N GLY A 792 4.66 44.91 -50.17
CA GLY A 792 3.55 45.56 -50.84
C GLY A 792 2.30 45.70 -50.00
N ASP A 793 2.32 46.72 -49.16
CA ASP A 793 1.32 47.16 -48.19
C ASP A 793 0.18 47.96 -48.84
N VAL A 794 -0.85 48.23 -48.03
CA VAL A 794 -1.84 49.32 -48.08
C VAL A 794 -2.98 49.27 -49.13
N SER A 795 -4.23 49.15 -48.65
CA SER A 795 -5.17 50.29 -48.48
C SER A 795 -6.64 49.88 -48.60
N GLU A 796 -7.41 50.19 -47.54
CA GLU A 796 -8.74 50.86 -47.48
C GLU A 796 -9.18 51.64 -48.75
N PRO A 797 -10.44 52.13 -48.94
CA PRO A 797 -11.39 52.65 -47.92
C PRO A 797 -12.92 52.37 -48.18
N ILE A 798 -13.80 52.30 -47.17
CA ILE A 798 -14.64 53.35 -46.52
C ILE A 798 -15.95 53.75 -47.26
N LEU A 799 -17.06 53.81 -46.46
CA LEU A 799 -18.35 54.55 -46.58
C LEU A 799 -19.32 54.11 -47.71
N VAL A 800 -20.65 54.26 -47.64
CA VAL A 800 -21.53 55.14 -46.84
C VAL A 800 -22.98 54.59 -46.86
N GLU A 801 -23.69 54.76 -45.73
CA GLU A 801 -25.01 55.39 -45.53
C GLU A 801 -26.39 54.83 -45.95
N GLU A 802 -27.32 55.19 -45.05
CA GLU A 802 -28.74 55.58 -45.22
C GLU A 802 -29.82 54.48 -45.24
N THR A 803 -30.99 54.57 -44.58
CA THR A 803 -31.54 55.38 -43.47
C THR A 803 -32.96 54.81 -43.17
N ALA A 804 -33.41 54.98 -41.91
CA ALA A 804 -34.79 55.30 -41.46
C ALA A 804 -36.02 54.40 -41.75
N GLY A 805 -36.90 54.28 -40.76
CA GLY A 805 -38.35 54.21 -41.00
C GLY A 805 -39.20 53.41 -39.99
N GLU A 806 -39.96 54.13 -39.16
CA GLU A 806 -40.86 53.71 -38.08
C GLU A 806 -42.17 52.97 -38.52
N GLY A 807 -42.87 52.33 -37.57
CA GLY A 807 -44.35 52.38 -37.55
C GLY A 807 -45.19 51.12 -37.19
N LEU A 808 -45.59 51.04 -35.91
CA LEU A 808 -46.93 50.75 -35.34
C LEU A 808 -47.80 49.50 -35.68
N ASP A 809 -48.06 48.73 -34.61
CA ASP A 809 -49.34 48.42 -33.90
C ASP A 809 -50.47 47.51 -34.48
N LYS A 810 -50.66 46.39 -33.75
CA LYS A 810 -51.90 45.81 -33.15
C LYS A 810 -52.84 44.79 -33.84
N SER A 811 -53.21 43.84 -32.97
CA SER A 811 -54.42 42.98 -32.83
C SER A 811 -54.47 41.67 -33.61
N ILE A 812 -54.78 40.51 -33.02
CA ILE A 812 -56.08 40.03 -32.45
C ILE A 812 -55.77 38.93 -31.38
N ASN A 813 -56.11 39.10 -30.08
CA ASN A 813 -57.31 38.61 -29.33
C ASN A 813 -57.39 37.06 -29.18
N MET A 814 -57.62 36.41 -28.02
CA MET A 814 -58.36 36.69 -26.76
C MET A 814 -57.85 35.71 -25.66
N SER A 815 -57.44 36.10 -24.45
CA SER A 815 -58.19 36.60 -23.24
C SER A 815 -58.94 35.48 -22.48
N GLY A 816 -58.92 35.40 -21.14
CA GLY A 816 -58.55 36.34 -20.06
C GLY A 816 -58.71 35.65 -18.69
N THR A 817 -58.66 36.22 -17.49
CA THR A 817 -58.45 37.56 -16.91
C THR A 817 -58.30 37.33 -15.39
N VAL A 818 -57.27 37.91 -14.72
CA VAL A 818 -57.26 38.70 -13.44
C VAL A 818 -58.34 38.37 -12.38
N SER A 819 -58.17 38.34 -11.05
CA SER A 819 -57.10 38.41 -10.04
C SER A 819 -57.77 38.17 -8.67
N GLN A 820 -56.97 37.95 -7.63
CA GLN A 820 -57.28 37.81 -6.19
C GLN A 820 -58.36 38.81 -5.64
N PRO A 821 -59.03 38.51 -4.50
CA PRO A 821 -58.48 38.87 -3.18
C PRO A 821 -58.85 37.95 -1.98
N ILE A 822 -58.24 38.31 -0.87
CA ILE A 822 -58.18 37.75 0.51
C ILE A 822 -59.53 37.91 1.26
N GLU A 823 -59.90 36.95 2.14
CA GLU A 823 -60.21 37.13 3.59
C GLU A 823 -61.11 35.99 4.18
N ILE A 824 -60.61 35.16 5.12
CA ILE A 824 -60.74 35.18 6.62
C ILE A 824 -62.04 34.50 7.17
N VAL A 825 -61.80 33.56 8.10
CA VAL A 825 -62.51 33.08 9.32
C VAL A 825 -63.74 32.14 9.34
N ASP A 826 -63.55 31.11 10.20
CA ASP A 826 -64.45 30.47 11.19
C ASP A 826 -65.67 29.67 10.67
N ASP A 827 -66.11 28.54 11.25
CA ASP A 827 -65.92 28.02 12.61
C ASP A 827 -66.38 26.54 12.73
N VAL A 828 -65.80 25.83 13.72
CA VAL A 828 -66.43 24.91 14.70
C VAL A 828 -67.15 23.62 14.26
N ALA A 829 -66.43 22.51 14.53
CA ALA A 829 -66.76 21.32 15.34
C ALA A 829 -68.21 20.83 15.54
N ALA A 830 -68.40 19.49 15.44
CA ALA A 830 -68.72 18.64 16.60
C ALA A 830 -68.87 17.13 16.26
N THR A 831 -68.03 16.35 16.95
CA THR A 831 -68.13 14.98 17.47
C THR A 831 -69.48 14.23 17.48
N LYS A 832 -69.46 12.90 17.24
CA LYS A 832 -69.55 11.84 18.29
C LYS A 832 -69.76 10.38 17.77
N THR A 833 -68.89 9.50 18.28
CA THR A 833 -69.10 8.16 18.89
C THR A 833 -69.51 6.90 18.09
N ALA A 834 -68.55 5.95 18.08
CA ALA A 834 -68.58 4.56 18.61
C ALA A 834 -69.23 3.38 17.83
N ASP A 835 -68.34 2.52 17.30
CA ASP A 835 -68.22 1.03 17.26
C ASP A 835 -69.41 0.11 17.65
N PRO A 836 -69.51 -1.16 17.16
CA PRO A 836 -68.38 -2.09 16.91
C PRO A 836 -68.47 -3.11 15.72
N SER A 837 -67.31 -3.70 15.42
CA SER A 837 -67.01 -5.11 15.02
C SER A 837 -67.63 -5.74 13.76
N GLU A 838 -66.80 -6.05 12.74
CA GLU A 838 -66.39 -7.42 12.34
C GLU A 838 -65.50 -7.41 11.07
N ALA A 839 -64.40 -8.18 11.15
CA ALA A 839 -63.71 -8.93 10.08
C ALA A 839 -63.19 -8.21 8.80
N ASP A 840 -61.91 -7.78 8.89
CA ASP A 840 -60.75 -8.26 8.10
C ASP A 840 -60.98 -8.69 6.64
N VAL A 841 -60.54 -7.88 5.66
CA VAL A 841 -59.43 -8.23 4.74
C VAL A 841 -58.78 -6.93 4.22
N THR A 842 -57.45 -6.93 4.30
CA THR A 842 -56.43 -5.93 3.99
C THR A 842 -56.35 -5.48 2.52
N MET A 843 -56.19 -4.17 2.32
CA MET A 843 -55.67 -3.55 1.10
C MET A 843 -54.29 -2.97 1.40
N VAL A 844 -53.35 -3.22 0.50
CA VAL A 844 -51.93 -2.86 0.57
C VAL A 844 -51.76 -1.35 0.43
N ASP A 845 -51.09 -0.74 1.41
CA ASP A 845 -50.73 0.68 1.41
C ASP A 845 -49.60 0.97 0.40
N VAL A 846 -49.74 2.11 -0.29
CA VAL A 846 -48.72 2.71 -1.16
C VAL A 846 -47.81 3.55 -0.27
N GLU A 847 -46.55 3.15 -0.08
CA GLU A 847 -45.57 3.92 0.70
C GLU A 847 -45.15 5.20 -0.05
N GLU A 848 -45.30 6.36 0.62
CA GLU A 848 -44.78 7.66 0.19
C GLU A 848 -43.23 7.68 0.27
N SER A 849 -42.56 8.31 -0.71
CA SER A 849 -41.10 8.41 -0.74
C SER A 849 -40.55 9.29 0.40
N GLU A 850 -39.78 8.72 1.33
CA GLU A 850 -39.15 9.43 2.45
C GLU A 850 -38.23 10.58 2.00
N THR A 851 -38.29 11.70 2.73
CA THR A 851 -37.42 12.88 2.55
C THR A 851 -35.98 12.61 3.02
N VAL A 852 -35.00 13.37 2.52
CA VAL A 852 -33.58 13.23 2.94
C VAL A 852 -33.42 13.37 4.45
N ASP A 853 -34.14 14.31 5.05
CA ASP A 853 -34.12 14.59 6.49
C ASP A 853 -34.60 13.37 7.31
N GLN A 854 -35.67 12.69 6.87
CA GLN A 854 -36.19 11.48 7.52
C GLN A 854 -35.23 10.30 7.39
N LYS A 855 -34.60 10.12 6.22
CA LYS A 855 -33.61 9.05 6.00
C LYS A 855 -32.41 9.16 6.91
N VAL A 856 -31.89 10.38 7.08
CA VAL A 856 -30.74 10.66 7.96
C VAL A 856 -31.10 10.40 9.43
N LEU A 857 -32.27 10.86 9.90
CA LEU A 857 -32.70 10.66 11.28
C LEU A 857 -32.97 9.17 11.58
N ASN A 858 -33.62 8.45 10.65
CA ASN A 858 -33.85 7.01 10.77
C ASN A 858 -32.52 6.24 10.82
N ALA A 859 -31.53 6.62 10.01
CA ALA A 859 -30.20 6.02 10.02
C ALA A 859 -29.48 6.23 11.36
N LEU A 860 -29.53 7.44 11.93
CA LEU A 860 -28.91 7.75 13.22
C LEU A 860 -29.47 6.89 14.38
N GLU A 861 -30.75 6.52 14.32
CA GLU A 861 -31.43 5.72 15.34
C GLU A 861 -31.21 4.21 15.21
N HIS A 862 -31.18 3.68 13.97
CA HIS A 862 -31.23 2.24 13.72
C HIS A 862 -29.90 1.64 13.27
N GLN A 863 -28.94 2.47 12.83
CA GLN A 863 -27.65 1.98 12.37
C GLN A 863 -26.84 1.45 13.56
N LYS A 864 -26.69 0.13 13.59
CA LYS A 864 -25.80 -0.57 14.51
C LYS A 864 -24.39 -0.48 13.95
N ARG A 865 -23.46 -0.03 14.79
CA ARG A 865 -22.02 0.01 14.48
C ARG A 865 -21.57 -1.37 14.00
N SER A 866 -21.03 -1.47 12.79
CA SER A 866 -20.30 -2.66 12.34
C SER A 866 -19.06 -2.80 13.23
N SER A 867 -19.01 -3.86 14.03
CA SER A 867 -17.98 -4.17 15.02
C SER A 867 -17.85 -3.18 16.20
N GLY A 868 -17.96 -3.72 17.42
CA GLY A 868 -17.73 -2.97 18.66
C GLY A 868 -16.25 -2.71 18.97
N THR A 869 -15.33 -2.97 18.04
CA THR A 869 -13.87 -2.94 18.26
C THR A 869 -13.18 -1.65 17.83
N ASP A 870 -13.78 -0.86 16.94
CA ASP A 870 -13.06 0.20 16.22
C ASP A 870 -12.90 1.46 17.08
N GLN A 871 -11.64 1.84 17.32
CA GLN A 871 -11.24 3.07 18.01
C GLN A 871 -10.78 4.10 16.99
N GLN A 872 -11.19 5.35 17.17
CA GLN A 872 -10.82 6.47 16.30
C GLN A 872 -9.83 7.39 17.02
N ASP A 873 -9.04 8.14 16.25
CA ASP A 873 -8.12 9.12 16.79
C ASP A 873 -8.87 10.27 17.49
N VAL A 874 -8.39 10.69 18.67
CA VAL A 874 -8.98 11.80 19.42
C VAL A 874 -8.95 13.10 18.62
N GLU A 875 -7.92 13.35 17.81
CA GLU A 875 -7.82 14.57 17.00
C GLU A 875 -8.92 14.59 15.93
N GLU A 876 -9.12 13.46 15.23
CA GLU A 876 -10.15 13.32 14.21
C GLU A 876 -11.56 13.49 14.80
N VAL A 877 -11.82 12.82 15.94
CA VAL A 877 -13.11 12.90 16.64
C VAL A 877 -13.37 14.32 17.15
N MET A 878 -12.34 15.00 17.68
CA MET A 878 -12.45 16.40 18.07
C MET A 878 -12.75 17.29 16.87
N GLY A 879 -12.07 17.08 15.74
CA GLY A 879 -12.32 17.76 14.48
C GLY A 879 -13.77 17.58 14.00
N SER A 880 -14.29 16.35 14.05
CA SER A 880 -15.68 16.03 13.74
C SER A 880 -16.65 16.79 14.66
N ILE A 881 -16.45 16.76 15.98
CA ILE A 881 -17.29 17.48 16.94
C ILE A 881 -17.31 18.98 16.67
N LEU A 882 -16.13 19.60 16.45
CA LEU A 882 -16.05 21.03 16.17
C LEU A 882 -16.74 21.39 14.85
N ASN A 883 -16.53 20.60 13.79
CA ASN A 883 -17.20 20.82 12.50
C ASN A 883 -18.72 20.70 12.61
N ARG A 884 -19.23 19.71 13.37
CA ARG A 884 -20.67 19.57 13.65
C ARG A 884 -21.22 20.76 14.42
N LEU A 885 -20.50 21.25 15.42
CA LEU A 885 -20.87 22.47 16.15
C LEU A 885 -20.89 23.70 15.23
N GLN A 886 -19.90 23.85 14.34
CA GLN A 886 -19.84 24.93 13.36
C GLN A 886 -20.99 24.87 12.36
N ALA A 887 -21.34 23.68 11.87
CA ALA A 887 -22.44 23.49 10.93
C ALA A 887 -23.81 23.81 11.55
N ALA A 888 -23.98 23.54 12.84
CA ALA A 888 -25.22 23.75 13.58
C ALA A 888 -25.54 25.24 13.90
N ILE A 889 -24.54 26.12 13.90
CA ILE A 889 -24.68 27.51 14.37
C ILE A 889 -24.58 28.56 13.26
N ARG A 890 -25.20 29.71 13.48
CA ARG A 890 -25.09 30.89 12.58
C ARG A 890 -23.72 31.57 12.71
N PRO A 891 -23.18 32.14 11.62
CA PRO A 891 -21.99 32.98 11.70
C PRO A 891 -22.26 34.26 12.50
N THR A 892 -21.28 34.69 13.30
CA THR A 892 -21.29 35.96 14.03
C THR A 892 -20.90 37.12 13.10
N SER A 893 -19.91 36.91 12.23
CA SER A 893 -19.44 37.91 11.26
C SER A 893 -18.79 37.25 10.03
N VAL A 894 -18.55 38.02 8.98
CA VAL A 894 -17.82 37.57 7.78
C VAL A 894 -16.67 38.53 7.55
N ASP A 895 -15.45 38.01 7.45
CA ASP A 895 -14.29 38.82 7.08
C ASP A 895 -14.41 39.20 5.59
N GLU A 896 -14.50 40.49 5.31
CA GLU A 896 -14.67 41.01 3.93
C GLU A 896 -13.44 40.77 3.05
N ALA A 897 -12.24 40.71 3.64
CA ALA A 897 -11.00 40.53 2.89
C ALA A 897 -10.79 39.08 2.47
N THR A 898 -11.06 38.14 3.37
CA THR A 898 -10.86 36.71 3.13
C THR A 898 -12.14 36.00 2.72
N GLY A 899 -13.34 36.52 3.02
CA GLY A 899 -14.62 35.85 2.81
C GLY A 899 -14.89 34.70 3.79
N ILE A 900 -14.13 34.61 4.89
CA ILE A 900 -14.27 33.57 5.92
C ILE A 900 -15.39 33.97 6.89
N GLN A 901 -16.25 33.01 7.24
CA GLN A 901 -17.32 33.20 8.22
C GLN A 901 -16.80 32.89 9.61
N LEU A 902 -16.79 33.89 10.50
CA LEU A 902 -16.37 33.76 11.89
C LEU A 902 -17.58 33.52 12.79
N GLU A 903 -17.42 32.60 13.72
CA GLU A 903 -18.38 32.17 14.72
C GLU A 903 -17.68 31.95 16.06
N LYS A 904 -18.48 31.76 17.12
CA LYS A 904 -17.92 31.68 18.48
C LYS A 904 -17.01 30.45 18.69
N ILE A 905 -17.15 29.40 17.87
CA ILE A 905 -16.30 28.20 17.92
C ILE A 905 -14.90 28.47 17.34
N MET A 906 -14.75 29.15 16.18
CA MET A 906 -13.41 29.50 15.68
C MET A 906 -12.74 30.50 16.61
N GLU A 907 -13.47 31.48 17.12
CA GLU A 907 -12.94 32.44 18.10
C GLU A 907 -12.43 31.75 19.37
N THR A 908 -13.00 30.59 19.75
CA THR A 908 -12.62 29.88 20.99
C THR A 908 -11.41 28.97 20.82
N PHE A 909 -11.25 28.30 19.67
CA PHE A 909 -10.26 27.23 19.50
C PHE A 909 -9.26 27.40 18.36
N PHE A 910 -9.56 28.19 17.32
CA PHE A 910 -8.73 28.19 16.11
C PHE A 910 -7.55 29.16 16.26
N VAL A 911 -6.37 28.67 15.90
CA VAL A 911 -5.14 29.45 15.79
C VAL A 911 -4.92 29.83 14.33
N THR A 912 -4.43 31.05 14.10
CA THR A 912 -4.01 31.48 12.76
C THR A 912 -2.50 31.47 12.69
N THR A 913 -1.96 30.65 11.80
CA THR A 913 -0.53 30.48 11.55
C THR A 913 -0.17 31.05 10.18
N VAL A 914 1.09 31.46 10.03
CA VAL A 914 1.65 32.00 8.79
C VAL A 914 2.89 31.20 8.46
N ASN A 915 2.88 30.56 7.29
CA ASN A 915 4.01 29.80 6.76
C ASN A 915 4.81 30.69 5.83
N TYR A 916 6.04 31.03 6.23
CA TYR A 916 6.95 31.83 5.45
C TYR A 916 7.91 30.92 4.68
N THR A 917 7.99 31.13 3.37
CA THR A 917 8.86 30.35 2.46
C THR A 917 9.74 31.31 1.64
N LYS A 918 11.03 31.00 1.53
CA LYS A 918 12.01 31.83 0.82
C LYS A 918 13.05 30.98 0.10
N LYS A 919 13.23 31.21 -1.20
CA LYS A 919 14.30 30.59 -2.02
C LYS A 919 15.65 31.22 -1.73
N PHE A 920 16.72 30.44 -1.85
CA PHE A 920 18.08 30.98 -1.81
C PHE A 920 18.26 31.97 -2.98
N GLY A 921 18.66 33.21 -2.66
CA GLY A 921 18.84 34.30 -3.62
C GLY A 921 17.69 35.32 -3.70
N ASP A 922 16.48 34.98 -3.25
CA ASP A 922 15.39 35.95 -3.16
C ASP A 922 15.56 36.83 -1.92
N GLU A 923 15.15 38.11 -2.00
CA GLU A 923 15.18 39.01 -0.84
C GLU A 923 13.88 38.94 0.00
N THR A 924 12.79 38.46 -0.58
CA THR A 924 11.44 38.52 0.01
C THR A 924 10.89 37.13 0.36
N TYR A 925 10.23 37.00 1.51
CA TYR A 925 9.48 35.81 1.88
C TYR A 925 8.10 35.80 1.22
N GLN A 926 7.71 34.66 0.66
CA GLN A 926 6.31 34.34 0.36
C GLN A 926 5.65 33.86 1.65
N HIS A 927 4.37 34.18 1.84
CA HIS A 927 3.63 33.76 3.03
C HIS A 927 2.25 33.22 2.69
N GLU A 928 1.86 32.17 3.39
CA GLU A 928 0.53 31.57 3.33
C GLU A 928 -0.09 31.55 4.73
N ILE A 929 -1.38 31.88 4.83
CA ILE A 929 -2.09 31.93 6.12
C ILE A 929 -2.96 30.68 6.24
N SER A 930 -2.79 29.94 7.33
CA SER A 930 -3.56 28.76 7.68
C SER A 930 -4.37 28.96 8.96
N PHE A 931 -5.52 28.27 9.05
CA PHE A 931 -6.39 28.25 10.23
C PHE A 931 -6.43 26.84 10.79
N ASP A 932 -5.74 26.64 11.90
CA ASP A 932 -5.54 25.32 12.49
C ASP A 932 -6.38 25.17 13.77
N ARG A 933 -6.85 23.95 14.05
CA ARG A 933 -7.57 23.63 15.29
C ARG A 933 -6.64 23.39 16.47
N SER A 934 -5.40 23.02 16.20
CA SER A 934 -4.37 22.76 17.19
C SER A 934 -2.98 23.03 16.63
N ILE A 935 -2.00 23.25 17.50
CA ILE A 935 -0.59 23.31 17.12
C ILE A 935 0.08 21.96 17.37
N THR A 936 0.89 21.50 16.42
CA THR A 936 1.56 20.20 16.53
C THR A 936 2.94 20.34 17.19
N ALA A 937 3.21 19.47 18.16
CA ALA A 937 4.49 19.31 18.83
C ALA A 937 5.09 17.94 18.51
N TYR A 938 6.35 17.90 18.05
CA TYR A 938 7.03 16.67 17.67
C TYR A 938 8.04 16.24 18.75
N PRO A 939 7.81 15.13 19.49
CA PRO A 939 8.74 14.63 20.48
C PRO A 939 10.12 14.30 19.87
N ALA A 940 11.17 14.33 20.69
CA ALA A 940 12.51 13.96 20.24
C ALA A 940 12.57 12.47 19.82
N PRO A 941 13.40 12.12 18.81
CA PRO A 941 13.63 10.72 18.44
C PRO A 941 14.22 9.89 19.59
N GLU A 942 15.13 10.48 20.36
CA GLU A 942 15.77 9.85 21.52
C GLU A 942 15.74 10.77 22.75
N GLY A 943 15.47 10.20 23.93
CA GLY A 943 15.53 10.90 25.22
C GLY A 943 14.30 11.76 25.56
N PRO A 944 14.20 12.24 26.82
CA PRO A 944 13.17 13.17 27.23
C PRO A 944 13.40 14.53 26.56
N CYS A 945 12.32 15.21 26.17
CA CYS A 945 12.38 16.57 25.62
C CYS A 945 11.37 17.49 26.28
N SER A 946 11.61 18.80 26.26
CA SER A 946 10.60 19.76 26.74
C SER A 946 9.54 20.00 25.67
N LEU A 947 8.35 20.47 26.09
CA LEU A 947 7.32 20.89 25.14
C LEU A 947 7.80 22.02 24.21
N TYR A 948 8.69 22.89 24.68
CA TYR A 948 9.29 23.96 23.86
C TYR A 948 10.18 23.41 22.75
N ASP A 949 10.97 22.38 23.04
CA ASP A 949 11.81 21.72 22.02
C ASP A 949 10.94 21.03 20.98
N ALA A 950 9.86 20.39 21.42
CA ALA A 950 8.91 19.71 20.55
C ALA A 950 8.14 20.68 19.64
N LEU A 951 7.72 21.84 20.16
CA LEU A 951 7.12 22.92 19.37
C LEU A 951 8.16 23.60 18.46
N GLY A 952 9.40 23.74 18.93
CA GLY A 952 10.51 24.32 18.16
C GLY A 952 10.74 23.60 16.83
N ARG A 953 10.61 22.27 16.79
CA ARG A 953 10.72 21.50 15.54
C ARG A 953 9.70 21.91 14.47
N ASN A 954 8.54 22.46 14.87
CA ASN A 954 7.52 22.96 13.95
C ASN A 954 7.74 24.45 13.58
N PHE A 955 8.05 25.29 14.56
CA PHE A 955 8.12 26.76 14.37
C PHE A 955 9.52 27.31 14.04
N ASN A 956 10.58 26.53 14.18
CA ASN A 956 11.94 26.96 13.85
C ASN A 956 12.18 26.89 12.33
N GLN A 957 13.16 27.65 11.87
CA GLN A 957 13.56 27.64 10.47
C GLN A 957 14.11 26.26 10.07
N GLN A 958 13.58 25.72 8.98
CA GLN A 958 14.04 24.50 8.35
C GLN A 958 14.60 24.82 6.97
N ILE A 959 15.73 24.21 6.64
CA ILE A 959 16.37 24.29 5.33
C ILE A 959 16.02 23.00 4.58
N ILE A 960 15.43 23.11 3.39
CA ILE A 960 15.14 21.98 2.51
C ILE A 960 16.26 21.95 1.46
N GLU A 961 17.25 21.09 1.67
CA GLU A 961 18.49 21.03 0.87
C GLU A 961 18.22 20.72 -0.62
N GLU A 962 17.28 19.84 -0.92
CA GLU A 962 16.94 19.40 -2.29
C GLU A 962 16.34 20.51 -3.18
N SER A 963 15.69 21.52 -2.58
CA SER A 963 14.91 22.53 -3.31
C SER A 963 15.40 23.96 -3.10
N GLU A 964 16.53 24.12 -2.40
CA GLU A 964 17.12 25.43 -2.12
C GLU A 964 16.14 26.42 -1.44
N LEU A 965 15.31 25.90 -0.53
CA LEU A 965 14.23 26.65 0.13
C LEU A 965 14.41 26.67 1.65
N THR A 966 14.16 27.82 2.25
CA THR A 966 14.02 27.98 3.70
C THR A 966 12.56 28.22 4.07
N ARG A 967 12.07 27.51 5.07
CA ARG A 967 10.70 27.66 5.58
C ARG A 967 10.66 27.81 7.09
N TYR A 968 9.71 28.58 7.59
CA TYR A 968 9.39 28.62 9.01
C TYR A 968 7.91 29.02 9.22
N THR A 969 7.35 28.61 10.34
CA THR A 969 5.97 28.95 10.71
C THR A 969 5.96 29.95 11.86
N ALA A 970 5.01 30.87 11.87
CA ALA A 970 4.77 31.79 12.97
C ALA A 970 3.29 31.90 13.30
N ILE A 971 2.97 32.24 14.55
CA ILE A 971 1.60 32.39 15.03
C ILE A 971 1.16 33.83 14.90
N ARG A 972 0.13 34.09 14.11
CA ARG A 972 -0.43 35.43 13.92
C ARG A 972 -1.45 35.79 14.98
N THR A 973 -2.40 34.89 15.25
CA THR A 973 -3.43 35.09 16.28
C THR A 973 -3.66 33.81 17.07
N LEU A 974 -3.77 33.96 18.39
CA LEU A 974 -4.01 32.84 19.30
C LEU A 974 -5.48 32.81 19.76
N PRO A 975 -6.05 31.61 19.97
CA PRO A 975 -7.37 31.44 20.59
C PRO A 975 -7.31 31.56 22.12
N PRO A 976 -8.45 31.79 22.82
CA PRO A 976 -8.53 31.72 24.28
C PRO A 976 -8.24 30.32 24.82
N VAL A 977 -8.65 29.26 24.11
CA VAL A 977 -8.35 27.88 24.45
C VAL A 977 -7.47 27.30 23.36
N LEU A 978 -6.22 27.03 23.69
CA LEU A 978 -5.22 26.51 22.78
C LEU A 978 -5.08 25.00 22.93
N HIS A 979 -5.21 24.28 21.81
CA HIS A 979 -4.92 22.86 21.73
C HIS A 979 -3.51 22.61 21.20
N VAL A 980 -2.79 21.71 21.86
CA VAL A 980 -1.46 21.24 21.46
C VAL A 980 -1.52 19.73 21.26
N LEU A 981 -1.30 19.28 20.02
CA LEU A 981 -1.24 17.88 19.66
C LEU A 981 0.20 17.38 19.75
N ILE A 982 0.46 16.35 20.57
CA ILE A 982 1.78 15.71 20.64
C ILE A 982 1.81 14.56 19.64
N GLN A 983 2.45 14.78 18.48
CA GLN A 983 2.45 13.81 17.39
C GLN A 983 3.45 12.69 17.65
N ARG A 984 2.94 11.51 18.05
CA ARG A 984 3.76 10.35 18.47
C ARG A 984 3.93 9.29 17.39
N SER A 985 3.27 9.39 16.24
CA SER A 985 3.46 8.44 15.13
C SER A 985 4.80 8.67 14.42
N GLN A 986 5.58 7.60 14.22
CA GLN A 986 6.80 7.62 13.40
C GLN A 986 6.55 6.96 12.04
N SER A 987 7.40 7.24 11.04
CA SER A 987 7.31 6.71 9.66
C SER A 987 7.28 5.18 9.55
N MET A 988 7.74 4.47 10.58
CA MET A 988 7.76 3.00 10.66
C MET A 988 6.51 2.40 11.34
N GLY A 989 5.47 3.20 11.62
CA GLY A 989 4.27 2.74 12.32
C GLY A 989 4.46 2.48 13.82
N SER A 990 5.58 2.93 14.41
CA SER A 990 5.86 2.84 15.84
C SER A 990 5.39 4.10 16.59
N LYS A 991 4.88 3.91 17.82
CA LYS A 991 4.54 5.00 18.74
C LYS A 991 5.79 5.48 19.49
N ASN A 992 6.12 6.76 19.37
CA ASN A 992 7.15 7.42 20.15
C ASN A 992 6.71 7.53 21.62
N GLY A 993 7.26 6.64 22.45
CA GLY A 993 7.02 6.58 23.90
C GLY A 993 7.85 7.55 24.73
N ASN A 994 8.67 8.42 24.11
CA ASN A 994 9.54 9.34 24.85
C ASN A 994 8.72 10.35 25.65
N ALA A 995 9.19 10.64 26.86
CA ALA A 995 8.55 11.57 27.77
C ALA A 995 8.71 13.02 27.26
N VAL A 996 7.60 13.77 27.30
CA VAL A 996 7.59 15.20 26.96
C VAL A 996 7.29 15.97 28.23
N GLY A 997 8.18 16.88 28.64
CA GLY A 997 7.97 17.73 29.80
C GLY A 997 6.89 18.77 29.53
N ILE A 998 5.73 18.63 30.17
CA ILE A 998 4.58 19.53 30.01
C ILE A 998 4.62 20.59 31.11
N PRO A 999 4.86 21.88 30.78
CA PRO A 999 4.87 22.93 31.77
C PRO A 999 3.44 23.30 32.22
N GLU A 1000 3.29 23.71 33.48
CA GLU A 1000 2.02 24.26 33.98
C GLU A 1000 1.62 25.55 33.24
N THR A 1001 2.61 26.42 33.00
CA THR A 1001 2.45 27.67 32.27
C THR A 1001 3.28 27.65 30.99
N LEU A 1002 2.62 27.86 29.86
CA LEU A 1002 3.23 27.92 28.52
C LEU A 1002 3.30 29.38 28.05
N TYR A 1003 4.48 29.81 27.60
CA TYR A 1003 4.71 31.16 27.04
C TYR A 1003 4.94 31.07 25.53
N LEU A 1004 4.11 31.74 24.74
CA LEU A 1004 4.10 31.58 23.27
C LEU A 1004 4.73 32.75 22.52
N ASP A 1005 5.22 33.76 23.23
CA ASP A 1005 5.90 34.96 22.72
C ASP A 1005 6.89 34.64 21.59
N ARG A 1006 7.72 33.61 21.78
CA ARG A 1006 8.80 33.21 20.86
C ARG A 1006 8.31 32.70 19.50
N TYR A 1007 7.05 32.27 19.41
CA TYR A 1007 6.46 31.71 18.19
C TYR A 1007 5.57 32.72 17.46
N MET A 1008 5.30 33.89 18.06
CA MET A 1008 4.47 34.92 17.47
C MET A 1008 5.09 35.51 16.19
N ASP A 1009 4.23 35.90 15.26
CA ASP A 1009 4.61 36.57 14.03
C ASP A 1009 5.15 37.97 14.32
N ALA A 1010 6.25 38.33 13.66
CA ALA A 1010 6.94 39.59 13.84
C ALA A 1010 7.39 40.12 12.46
N PRO A 1011 7.26 41.43 12.19
CA PRO A 1011 7.73 42.00 10.93
C PRO A 1011 9.23 41.71 10.72
N HIS A 1012 9.61 41.29 9.51
CA HIS A 1012 11.00 40.89 9.21
C HIS A 1012 12.06 41.99 9.41
N ASN A 1013 11.63 43.25 9.50
CA ASN A 1013 12.50 44.41 9.78
C ASN A 1013 12.59 44.77 11.26
N SER A 1014 11.91 44.04 12.15
CA SER A 1014 11.83 44.35 13.58
C SER A 1014 12.98 43.74 14.38
N ASP A 1015 13.22 44.30 15.57
CA ASP A 1015 14.25 43.81 16.49
C ASP A 1015 13.88 42.46 17.11
N GLU A 1016 12.59 42.14 17.18
CA GLU A 1016 12.05 40.85 17.60
C GLU A 1016 12.42 39.76 16.59
N PHE A 1017 12.26 40.01 15.29
CA PHE A 1017 12.63 39.05 14.25
C PHE A 1017 14.15 38.81 14.21
N ARG A 1018 14.96 39.86 14.35
CA ARG A 1018 16.42 39.72 14.44
C ARG A 1018 16.84 38.84 15.62
N ARG A 1019 16.24 39.05 16.79
CA ARG A 1019 16.46 38.19 17.97
C ARG A 1019 16.04 36.74 17.72
N ARG A 1020 14.91 36.51 17.05
CA ARG A 1020 14.44 35.16 16.69
C ARG A 1020 15.44 34.43 15.78
N VAL A 1021 16.02 35.12 14.80
CA VAL A 1021 17.08 34.57 13.94
C VAL A 1021 18.33 34.25 14.74
N GLU A 1022 18.75 35.13 15.66
CA GLU A 1022 19.86 34.87 16.58
C GLU A 1022 19.60 33.63 17.46
N ASP A 1023 18.40 33.49 18.00
CA ASP A 1023 18.00 32.33 18.82
C ASP A 1023 18.06 31.02 18.02
N TRP A 1024 17.62 31.03 16.75
CA TRP A 1024 17.75 29.86 15.87
C TRP A 1024 19.20 29.48 15.63
N MET A 1025 20.06 30.44 15.31
CA MET A 1025 21.50 30.19 15.10
C MET A 1025 22.20 29.69 16.36
N ILE A 1026 21.82 30.22 17.54
CA ILE A 1026 22.36 29.77 18.82
C ILE A 1026 21.88 28.35 19.12
N ALA A 1027 20.60 28.04 18.91
CA ALA A 1027 20.04 26.72 19.15
C ALA A 1027 20.66 25.65 18.24
N GLU A 1028 20.83 25.95 16.95
CA GLU A 1028 21.52 25.07 16.00
C GLU A 1028 22.97 24.79 16.45
N ARG A 1029 23.71 25.84 16.83
CA ARG A 1029 25.08 25.70 17.33
C ARG A 1029 25.16 24.87 18.62
N VAL A 1030 24.18 25.01 19.53
CA VAL A 1030 24.12 24.20 20.75
C VAL A 1030 23.96 22.72 20.42
N GLU A 1031 23.06 22.39 19.48
CA GLU A 1031 22.86 21.00 19.04
C GLU A 1031 24.09 20.42 18.33
N GLU A 1032 24.77 21.19 17.47
CA GLU A 1032 26.03 20.79 16.85
C GLU A 1032 27.11 20.44 17.89
N ILE A 1033 27.28 21.29 18.91
CA ILE A 1033 28.28 21.07 19.96
C ILE A 1033 27.91 19.84 20.80
N LYS A 1034 26.63 19.65 21.14
CA LYS A 1034 26.14 18.45 21.85
C LYS A 1034 26.40 17.18 21.04
N ALA A 1035 26.07 17.17 19.75
CA ALA A 1035 26.32 16.04 18.87
C ALA A 1035 27.81 15.73 18.74
N ALA A 1036 28.65 16.76 18.62
CA ALA A 1036 30.11 16.60 18.56
C ALA A 1036 30.69 16.05 19.88
N LEU A 1037 30.20 16.50 21.04
CA LEU A 1037 30.59 15.96 22.36
C LEU A 1037 30.20 14.48 22.49
N ILE A 1038 28.96 14.11 22.14
CA ILE A 1038 28.50 12.72 22.14
C ILE A 1038 29.34 11.86 21.19
N LYS A 1039 29.70 12.38 20.01
CA LYS A 1039 30.56 11.68 19.05
C LYS A 1039 31.96 11.47 19.62
N THR A 1040 32.53 12.43 20.35
CA THR A 1040 33.81 12.25 21.05
C THR A 1040 33.74 11.26 22.21
N GLU A 1041 32.59 11.10 22.86
CA GLU A 1041 32.40 10.12 23.94
C GLU A 1041 32.14 8.70 23.43
N LYS A 1042 31.30 8.54 22.39
CA LYS A 1042 30.96 7.24 21.78
C LYS A 1042 32.07 6.71 20.88
N SER A 1043 32.75 7.59 20.15
CA SER A 1043 33.94 7.24 19.40
C SER A 1043 35.11 7.12 20.37
N GLY A 1044 35.22 5.97 21.05
CA GLY A 1044 36.46 5.55 21.72
C GLY A 1044 37.64 5.39 20.74
N SER A 1045 37.60 6.00 19.56
CA SER A 1045 38.45 5.78 18.39
C SER A 1045 39.81 6.49 18.46
N LEU A 1046 40.15 7.14 19.57
CA LEU A 1046 41.54 7.54 19.85
C LEU A 1046 42.26 6.58 20.81
N SER A 1047 41.53 5.65 21.45
CA SER A 1047 42.15 4.57 22.26
C SER A 1047 42.94 3.55 21.41
N ILE A 1048 42.72 3.51 20.09
CA ILE A 1048 43.51 2.71 19.16
C ILE A 1048 44.93 3.29 19.02
N LEU A 1049 45.07 4.63 18.94
CA LEU A 1049 46.40 5.26 18.91
C LEU A 1049 47.15 5.07 20.23
N ASP A 1050 46.43 5.05 21.36
CA ASP A 1050 46.98 4.83 22.70
C ASP A 1050 47.37 3.37 22.98
N GLN A 1051 46.77 2.40 22.28
CA GLN A 1051 47.16 0.98 22.35
C GLN A 1051 48.42 0.68 21.52
N ILE A 1052 48.69 1.47 20.47
CA ILE A 1052 49.86 1.30 19.59
C ILE A 1052 51.14 1.87 20.23
N THR A 1053 51.02 2.78 21.20
CA THR A 1053 52.15 3.54 21.76
C THR A 1053 52.69 3.04 23.10
N LYS A 1054 52.12 1.98 23.71
CA LYS A 1054 52.71 1.36 24.91
C LYS A 1054 53.93 0.50 24.55
N PRO A 1055 55.13 0.72 25.13
CA PRO A 1055 56.24 -0.19 24.97
C PRO A 1055 55.90 -1.54 25.62
N ALA A 1056 56.12 -2.64 24.90
CA ALA A 1056 55.97 -3.99 25.44
C ALA A 1056 56.96 -4.23 26.60
N GLU A 1057 56.45 -4.57 27.79
CA GLU A 1057 57.28 -5.11 28.86
C GLU A 1057 57.78 -6.53 28.49
N PRO A 1058 58.99 -6.93 28.93
CA PRO A 1058 59.55 -8.22 28.57
C PRO A 1058 58.98 -9.29 29.50
N ALA A 1059 58.04 -10.11 29.01
CA ALA A 1059 57.65 -11.35 29.68
C ALA A 1059 57.65 -12.52 28.69
N SER A 1060 58.33 -13.58 29.13
CA SER A 1060 58.67 -14.83 28.47
C SER A 1060 57.48 -15.65 27.96
N ASP A 1061 57.72 -16.35 26.84
CA ASP A 1061 57.20 -17.67 26.44
C ASP A 1061 55.79 -18.07 26.89
N ALA A 1062 54.83 -18.00 25.97
CA ALA A 1062 54.10 -19.16 25.45
C ALA A 1062 52.90 -18.74 24.57
N ALA A 1063 52.94 -19.16 23.31
CA ALA A 1063 51.84 -19.51 22.41
C ALA A 1063 50.52 -18.70 22.40
N SER A 1064 50.21 -18.18 21.21
CA SER A 1064 49.00 -18.44 20.38
C SER A 1064 48.15 -17.23 19.92
N LYS A 1065 48.36 -16.89 18.64
CA LYS A 1065 47.42 -16.47 17.58
C LYS A 1065 46.27 -15.49 17.92
N VAL A 1066 46.44 -14.23 17.52
CA VAL A 1066 45.39 -13.42 16.88
C VAL A 1066 46.04 -12.70 15.68
N LYS A 1067 45.56 -12.96 14.45
CA LYS A 1067 45.96 -12.23 13.24
C LYS A 1067 44.96 -11.08 13.04
N ALA A 1068 45.41 -9.84 13.19
CA ALA A 1068 44.67 -8.66 12.74
C ALA A 1068 45.11 -8.34 11.30
N GLN A 1069 44.17 -8.29 10.36
CA GLN A 1069 44.37 -7.81 8.99
C GLN A 1069 44.36 -6.27 8.99
N PHE A 1070 45.38 -5.67 8.38
CA PHE A 1070 45.41 -4.24 8.04
C PHE A 1070 45.49 -4.12 6.52
N VAL A 1071 44.52 -3.42 5.92
CA VAL A 1071 44.50 -3.05 4.49
C VAL A 1071 45.23 -1.71 4.35
N LYS A 1072 46.24 -1.65 3.45
CA LYS A 1072 46.86 -0.40 3.01
C LYS A 1072 46.10 0.12 1.79
N ILE A 1073 45.52 1.32 1.90
CA ILE A 1073 45.07 2.11 0.75
C ILE A 1073 46.26 2.98 0.34
N ALA A 1074 46.71 2.86 -0.90
CA ALA A 1074 47.68 3.75 -1.50
C ALA A 1074 46.93 4.84 -2.27
N ASP A 1075 47.23 6.09 -1.93
CA ASP A 1075 46.78 7.31 -2.56
C ASP A 1075 47.13 7.35 -4.07
N ASP A 1076 46.14 7.45 -4.95
CA ASP A 1076 46.29 8.15 -6.22
C ASP A 1076 45.24 9.25 -6.30
N TRP A 1077 45.72 10.49 -6.26
CA TRP A 1077 44.92 11.70 -6.17
C TRP A 1077 44.54 12.16 -7.58
N SER A 1078 43.29 11.91 -7.98
CA SER A 1078 42.59 12.76 -8.95
C SER A 1078 41.16 13.01 -8.49
N PHE A 1079 40.99 14.19 -7.92
CA PHE A 1079 39.76 14.80 -7.40
C PHE A 1079 38.91 15.38 -8.54
N ASP A 1080 37.61 15.04 -8.58
CA ASP A 1080 36.48 15.94 -8.86
C ASP A 1080 35.13 15.20 -8.68
N GLY A 1081 34.39 15.51 -7.61
CA GLY A 1081 33.00 15.08 -7.38
C GLY A 1081 32.68 14.67 -5.92
N PRO A 1082 31.53 15.07 -5.33
CA PRO A 1082 31.18 14.69 -3.96
C PRO A 1082 30.68 13.23 -3.92
N MET A 1083 31.37 12.36 -3.18
CA MET A 1083 30.93 11.00 -2.93
C MET A 1083 30.17 10.91 -1.60
N GLU A 1084 28.94 10.41 -1.67
CA GLU A 1084 28.17 9.93 -0.54
C GLU A 1084 28.75 8.59 -0.04
N ALA A 1085 28.72 8.42 1.28
CA ALA A 1085 29.25 7.25 1.96
C ALA A 1085 28.26 6.10 1.86
N ASP A 1086 28.48 5.14 0.95
CA ASP A 1086 28.20 3.71 1.12
C ASP A 1086 28.47 2.95 -0.19
N ASP A 1087 29.73 2.56 -0.42
CA ASP A 1087 30.07 1.56 -1.44
C ASP A 1087 31.33 0.81 -1.03
N TRP A 1088 31.16 -0.32 -0.33
CA TRP A 1088 32.25 -1.27 -0.05
C TRP A 1088 32.26 -2.33 -1.15
N VAL A 1089 33.18 -2.20 -2.10
CA VAL A 1089 33.43 -3.20 -3.15
C VAL A 1089 34.33 -4.30 -2.58
N ASP A 1090 33.80 -5.53 -2.48
CA ASP A 1090 34.57 -6.74 -2.22
C ASP A 1090 35.44 -7.09 -3.43
N VAL A 1091 36.73 -6.74 -3.38
CA VAL A 1091 37.71 -7.18 -4.39
C VAL A 1091 38.48 -8.40 -3.87
N ALA A 1092 38.37 -9.49 -4.63
CA ALA A 1092 39.06 -10.76 -4.41
C ALA A 1092 40.58 -10.58 -4.22
N SER A 1093 41.09 -11.14 -3.12
CA SER A 1093 42.48 -11.04 -2.70
C SER A 1093 43.39 -11.93 -3.56
N GLN A 1094 44.38 -11.33 -4.23
CA GLN A 1094 45.60 -12.04 -4.63
C GLN A 1094 46.71 -11.74 -3.63
N GLU A 1095 47.27 -12.79 -3.03
CA GLU A 1095 48.40 -12.70 -2.10
C GLU A 1095 49.71 -12.57 -2.89
N GLU A 1096 50.34 -11.39 -2.86
CA GLU A 1096 51.78 -11.26 -3.10
C GLU A 1096 52.47 -10.50 -1.95
N PRO A 1097 53.64 -10.95 -1.46
CA PRO A 1097 54.35 -10.29 -0.37
C PRO A 1097 55.24 -9.14 -0.88
N LEU A 1098 54.98 -7.91 -0.44
CA LEU A 1098 55.87 -6.75 -0.66
C LEU A 1098 56.94 -6.63 0.46
N PRO A 1099 58.14 -6.08 0.14
CA PRO A 1099 59.30 -6.07 1.04
C PRO A 1099 59.23 -5.00 2.14
N LEU A 1100 59.85 -5.31 3.29
CA LEU A 1100 60.01 -4.42 4.45
C LEU A 1100 60.68 -3.09 4.08
N VAL A 1101 59.98 -1.97 4.29
CA VAL A 1101 60.56 -0.62 4.38
C VAL A 1101 60.93 -0.36 5.85
N LYS A 1102 62.17 0.07 6.10
CA LYS A 1102 62.80 0.11 7.42
C LYS A 1102 62.66 1.42 8.21
N ASP A 1103 61.96 2.44 7.70
CA ASP A 1103 61.88 3.73 8.38
C ASP A 1103 60.42 4.25 8.39
N LEU A 1104 59.78 4.20 9.56
CA LEU A 1104 58.54 4.94 9.87
C LEU A 1104 58.92 6.13 10.79
N PRO A 1105 58.45 7.36 10.53
CA PRO A 1105 58.67 8.49 11.44
C PRO A 1105 57.95 8.28 12.78
N GLN A 1106 58.57 8.75 13.87
CA GLN A 1106 58.01 8.69 15.23
C GLN A 1106 56.63 9.37 15.31
N ALA A 1107 55.71 8.75 16.05
CA ALA A 1107 54.35 9.26 16.27
C ALA A 1107 54.36 10.63 16.99
N PRO A 1108 53.42 11.54 16.67
CA PRO A 1108 53.34 12.84 17.33
C PRO A 1108 52.89 12.71 18.79
N GLU A 1109 53.65 13.32 19.71
CA GLU A 1109 53.32 13.42 21.14
C GLU A 1109 52.28 14.53 21.40
N GLY A 1110 51.43 14.37 22.44
CA GLY A 1110 50.52 15.44 22.93
C GLY A 1110 49.05 15.39 22.45
N ILE A 1111 48.62 14.30 21.81
CA ILE A 1111 47.25 14.17 21.26
C ILE A 1111 46.17 14.18 22.36
N SER A 1112 46.41 13.48 23.48
CA SER A 1112 45.45 13.43 24.60
C SER A 1112 45.24 14.78 25.30
N ASP A 1113 46.30 15.59 25.44
CA ASP A 1113 46.21 16.92 26.03
C ASP A 1113 45.46 17.90 25.12
N LEU A 1114 45.66 17.80 23.80
CA LEU A 1114 44.93 18.58 22.81
C LEU A 1114 43.44 18.21 22.77
N GLU A 1115 43.12 16.90 22.88
CA GLU A 1115 41.74 16.40 22.93
C GLU A 1115 41.00 16.92 24.16
N LYS A 1116 41.64 16.85 25.34
CA LYS A 1116 41.07 17.39 26.58
C LYS A 1116 40.82 18.89 26.44
N LYS A 1117 41.78 19.65 25.91
CA LYS A 1117 41.63 21.08 25.68
C LYS A 1117 40.49 21.41 24.71
N LEU A 1118 40.32 20.61 23.66
CA LEU A 1118 39.22 20.78 22.70
C LEU A 1118 37.87 20.53 23.36
N ARG A 1119 37.75 19.49 24.20
CA ARG A 1119 36.54 19.18 24.98
C ARG A 1119 36.21 20.29 25.98
N ASP A 1120 37.21 20.79 26.71
CA ASP A 1120 37.04 21.89 27.66
C ASP A 1120 36.54 23.16 26.94
N MET A 1121 37.13 23.52 25.79
CA MET A 1121 36.63 24.65 24.97
C MET A 1121 35.20 24.46 24.46
N MET A 1122 34.84 23.25 24.02
CA MET A 1122 33.48 22.94 23.55
C MET A 1122 32.45 23.03 24.68
N THR A 1123 32.79 22.54 25.87
CA THR A 1123 31.90 22.62 27.04
C THR A 1123 31.74 24.06 27.56
N GLU A 1124 32.79 24.87 27.52
CA GLU A 1124 32.71 26.30 27.82
C GLU A 1124 31.83 27.05 26.79
N GLU A 1125 32.01 26.76 25.49
CA GLU A 1125 31.17 27.35 24.43
C GLU A 1125 29.70 26.97 24.62
N LEU A 1126 29.42 25.69 24.88
CA LEU A 1126 28.06 25.19 25.14
C LEU A 1126 27.40 25.91 26.32
N ALA A 1127 28.11 26.02 27.45
CA ALA A 1127 27.59 26.70 28.64
C ALA A 1127 27.28 28.18 28.38
N LEU A 1128 28.15 28.88 27.65
CA LEU A 1128 27.93 30.27 27.28
C LEU A 1128 26.69 30.42 26.39
N LYS A 1129 26.55 29.58 25.36
CA LYS A 1129 25.44 29.64 24.40
C LYS A 1129 24.10 29.30 25.06
N GLU A 1130 24.07 28.27 25.91
CA GLU A 1130 22.88 27.93 26.70
C GLU A 1130 22.47 29.05 27.66
N GLN A 1131 23.43 29.73 28.28
CA GLN A 1131 23.16 30.88 29.16
C GLN A 1131 22.56 32.06 28.39
N VAL A 1132 23.10 32.39 27.20
CA VAL A 1132 22.56 33.48 26.36
C VAL A 1132 21.13 33.15 25.93
N LEU A 1133 20.89 31.93 25.44
CA LEU A 1133 19.56 31.49 25.04
C LEU A 1133 18.59 31.55 26.22
N ALA A 1134 18.96 31.04 27.39
CA ALA A 1134 18.12 31.12 28.60
C ALA A 1134 17.76 32.57 28.98
N THR A 1135 18.71 33.50 28.85
CA THR A 1135 18.49 34.92 29.14
C THR A 1135 17.49 35.55 28.15
N HIS A 1136 17.59 35.22 26.86
CA HIS A 1136 16.64 35.68 25.84
C HIS A 1136 15.24 35.17 26.13
N LEU A 1137 15.12 33.86 26.42
CA LEU A 1137 13.84 33.21 26.71
C LEU A 1137 13.17 33.75 27.99
N GLU A 1138 13.95 34.14 28.99
CA GLU A 1138 13.43 34.67 30.24
C GLU A 1138 12.77 36.05 30.08
N SER A 1139 13.16 36.79 29.04
CA SER A 1139 12.61 38.10 28.70
C SER A 1139 11.27 38.05 27.93
N GLN A 1140 10.85 36.87 27.47
CA GLN A 1140 9.68 36.65 26.60
C GLN A 1140 8.54 35.93 27.35
N LYS A 1141 7.83 36.66 28.22
CA LYS A 1141 6.76 36.12 29.09
C LYS A 1141 5.44 36.90 29.01
N SER A 1142 5.17 37.60 27.91
CA SER A 1142 3.98 38.44 27.78
C SER A 1142 2.71 37.68 27.35
N VAL A 1143 2.86 36.53 26.71
CA VAL A 1143 1.75 35.70 26.21
C VAL A 1143 1.70 34.37 26.98
N SER A 1144 1.06 34.39 28.15
CA SER A 1144 0.95 33.24 29.07
C SER A 1144 -0.33 32.43 28.89
N TYR A 1145 -0.20 31.12 29.02
CA TYR A 1145 -1.29 30.14 29.00
C TYR A 1145 -1.14 29.14 30.16
N ARG A 1146 -2.25 28.82 30.84
CA ARG A 1146 -2.30 27.82 31.91
C ARG A 1146 -2.83 26.48 31.43
N LEU A 1147 -2.22 25.40 31.90
CA LEU A 1147 -2.65 24.04 31.58
C LEU A 1147 -4.03 23.76 32.19
N HIS A 1148 -5.03 23.49 31.35
CA HIS A 1148 -6.40 23.20 31.78
C HIS A 1148 -6.73 21.71 31.73
N ALA A 1149 -6.38 21.02 30.64
CA ALA A 1149 -6.68 19.60 30.50
C ALA A 1149 -5.61 18.82 29.71
N VAL A 1150 -5.46 17.54 30.01
CA VAL A 1150 -4.55 16.63 29.31
C VAL A 1150 -5.26 15.31 29.04
N ILE A 1151 -5.45 15.00 27.76
CA ILE A 1151 -5.97 13.71 27.31
C ILE A 1151 -4.79 12.76 27.15
N CYS A 1152 -4.83 11.67 27.90
CA CYS A 1152 -3.82 10.62 27.89
C CYS A 1152 -4.30 9.44 27.07
N HIS A 1153 -3.35 8.77 26.41
CA HIS A 1153 -3.57 7.55 25.65
C HIS A 1153 -2.52 6.49 26.00
N ARG A 1154 -2.99 5.40 26.60
CA ARG A 1154 -2.16 4.21 26.84
C ARG A 1154 -2.58 3.08 25.92
N GLY A 1155 -1.63 2.58 25.15
CA GLY A 1155 -1.87 1.58 24.10
C GLY A 1155 -1.02 1.83 22.88
N HIS A 1156 -1.30 1.03 21.84
CA HIS A 1156 -0.69 1.12 20.53
C HIS A 1156 -1.37 2.20 19.66
N LEU A 1157 -0.92 2.43 18.42
CA LEU A 1157 -1.52 3.46 17.56
C LEU A 1157 -2.99 3.17 17.20
N THR A 1158 -3.38 1.89 17.08
CA THR A 1158 -4.73 1.47 16.63
C THR A 1158 -5.64 0.99 17.76
N SER A 1159 -5.10 0.80 18.97
CA SER A 1159 -5.88 0.34 20.11
C SER A 1159 -5.26 0.80 21.43
N GLY A 1160 -6.07 1.39 22.29
CA GLY A 1160 -5.67 1.74 23.64
C GLY A 1160 -6.83 2.21 24.48
N HIS A 1161 -6.49 2.88 25.56
CA HIS A 1161 -7.46 3.44 26.50
C HIS A 1161 -7.18 4.91 26.69
N TYR A 1162 -8.24 5.71 26.62
CA TYR A 1162 -8.20 7.15 26.76
C TYR A 1162 -8.85 7.57 28.07
N TRP A 1163 -8.23 8.56 28.72
CA TRP A 1163 -8.80 9.26 29.87
C TRP A 1163 -8.32 10.71 29.85
N VAL A 1164 -8.95 11.57 30.63
CA VAL A 1164 -8.58 12.98 30.70
C VAL A 1164 -8.32 13.44 32.13
N TRP A 1165 -7.25 14.22 32.31
CA TRP A 1165 -7.01 15.01 33.50
C TRP A 1165 -7.50 16.44 33.25
N ILE A 1166 -8.30 16.99 34.15
CA ILE A 1166 -8.80 18.37 34.06
C ILE A 1166 -8.49 19.10 35.36
N HIS A 1167 -7.90 20.29 35.24
CA HIS A 1167 -7.66 21.19 36.37
C HIS A 1167 -8.91 22.03 36.62
N ASP A 1168 -9.42 21.96 37.84
CA ASP A 1168 -10.42 22.89 38.32
C ASP A 1168 -9.72 24.08 38.98
N PHE A 1169 -9.72 25.22 38.29
CA PHE A 1169 -9.12 26.45 38.80
C PHE A 1169 -9.88 27.04 40.00
N GLU A 1170 -11.18 26.77 40.16
CA GLU A 1170 -11.97 27.31 41.28
C GLU A 1170 -11.63 26.61 42.60
N ASP A 1171 -11.61 25.27 42.58
CA ASP A 1171 -11.29 24.45 43.75
C ASP A 1171 -9.77 24.18 43.87
N ASN A 1172 -8.99 24.55 42.86
CA ASN A 1172 -7.55 24.29 42.68
C ASN A 1172 -7.17 22.81 42.87
N VAL A 1173 -7.90 21.93 42.17
CA VAL A 1173 -7.68 20.47 42.20
C VAL A 1173 -7.65 19.88 40.80
N TRP A 1174 -6.92 18.79 40.63
CA TRP A 1174 -6.92 18.00 39.41
C TRP A 1174 -7.92 16.86 39.52
N ARG A 1175 -8.74 16.66 38.50
CA ARG A 1175 -9.66 15.53 38.44
C ARG A 1175 -9.33 14.64 37.26
N LYS A 1176 -9.21 13.34 37.52
CA LYS A 1176 -9.00 12.29 36.52
C LYS A 1176 -10.35 11.69 36.16
N TYR A 1177 -10.78 11.89 34.93
CA TYR A 1177 -12.00 11.31 34.37
C TYR A 1177 -11.60 10.08 33.56
N ASN A 1178 -11.87 8.91 34.11
CA ASN A 1178 -11.60 7.62 33.51
C ASN A 1178 -12.93 6.87 33.33
N ASP A 1179 -13.64 7.19 32.25
CA ASP A 1179 -15.01 6.73 32.00
C ASP A 1179 -15.93 6.99 33.21
N ALA A 1180 -16.49 5.92 33.81
CA ALA A 1180 -17.42 6.00 34.93
C ALA A 1180 -16.74 6.43 36.24
N ASN A 1181 -15.41 6.34 36.33
CA ASN A 1181 -14.65 6.63 37.53
C ASN A 1181 -14.02 8.03 37.47
N VAL A 1182 -14.38 8.89 38.43
CA VAL A 1182 -13.84 10.24 38.58
C VAL A 1182 -13.08 10.31 39.91
N GLU A 1183 -11.79 10.64 39.84
CA GLU A 1183 -10.89 10.75 40.99
C GLU A 1183 -10.37 12.18 41.14
N GLU A 1184 -10.16 12.65 42.37
CA GLU A 1184 -9.61 13.97 42.67
C GLU A 1184 -8.19 13.85 43.25
N ASN A 1185 -7.27 14.67 42.76
CA ASN A 1185 -5.93 14.87 43.30
C ASN A 1185 -5.67 16.36 43.58
N LYS A 1186 -5.14 16.67 44.76
CA LYS A 1186 -4.86 18.04 45.21
C LYS A 1186 -3.40 18.46 44.95
N ASP A 1187 -2.51 17.53 44.66
CA ASP A 1187 -1.09 17.81 44.41
C ASP A 1187 -0.83 17.99 42.90
N THR A 1188 -0.79 19.26 42.47
CA THR A 1188 -0.45 19.62 41.09
C THR A 1188 0.94 19.14 40.67
N ALA A 1189 1.92 19.13 41.57
CA ALA A 1189 3.28 18.73 41.24
C ALA A 1189 3.38 17.22 40.97
N GLU A 1190 2.62 16.41 41.72
CA GLU A 1190 2.51 14.97 41.48
C GLU A 1190 1.88 14.67 40.12
N VAL A 1191 0.79 15.36 39.78
CA VAL A 1191 0.09 15.18 38.50
C VAL A 1191 0.99 15.58 37.34
N LEU A 1192 1.62 16.76 37.39
CA LEU A 1192 2.54 17.23 36.36
C LEU A 1192 3.76 16.32 36.20
N LYS A 1193 4.29 15.77 37.29
CA LYS A 1193 5.37 14.78 37.25
C LYS A 1193 4.92 13.50 36.56
N THR A 1194 3.71 13.02 36.84
CA THR A 1194 3.15 11.82 36.21
C THR A 1194 2.93 12.01 34.71
N LEU A 1195 2.42 13.18 34.31
CA LEU A 1195 2.21 13.54 32.92
C LEU A 1195 3.55 13.73 32.18
N SER A 1196 4.55 14.33 32.82
CA SER A 1196 5.84 14.66 32.20
C SER A 1196 6.85 13.51 32.16
N THR A 1197 6.58 12.40 32.84
CA THR A 1197 7.50 11.23 32.90
C THR A 1197 7.03 10.06 32.03
N SER A 1198 5.83 10.15 31.46
CA SER A 1198 5.22 9.09 30.66
C SER A 1198 5.07 9.50 29.18
N GLY A 1199 5.00 8.50 28.30
CA GLY A 1199 4.65 8.67 26.88
C GLY A 1199 3.14 8.67 26.64
N GLU A 1200 2.33 8.88 27.68
CA GLU A 1200 0.87 8.78 27.64
C GLU A 1200 0.16 10.07 27.20
N PRO A 1201 0.62 11.30 27.54
CA PRO A 1201 -0.04 12.51 27.06
C PRO A 1201 -0.04 12.60 25.54
N TYR A 1202 -1.23 12.83 24.98
CA TYR A 1202 -1.47 12.86 23.54
C TYR A 1202 -2.01 14.23 23.10
N TYR A 1203 -3.03 14.74 23.79
CA TYR A 1203 -3.69 16.01 23.47
C TYR A 1203 -3.70 16.92 24.69
N VAL A 1204 -3.13 18.11 24.58
CA VAL A 1204 -2.92 19.03 25.70
C VAL A 1204 -3.71 20.32 25.46
N CYS A 1205 -4.48 20.74 26.45
CA CYS A 1205 -5.36 21.90 26.36
C CYS A 1205 -4.90 22.97 27.34
N TYR A 1206 -4.55 24.12 26.80
CA TYR A 1206 -4.15 25.31 27.53
C TYR A 1206 -5.23 26.40 27.43
N VAL A 1207 -5.41 27.19 28.47
CA VAL A 1207 -6.29 28.38 28.48
C VAL A 1207 -5.46 29.63 28.67
N ARG A 1208 -5.84 30.72 28.01
CA ARG A 1208 -5.17 32.02 28.16
C ARG A 1208 -5.20 32.46 29.62
N ASP A 1209 -4.02 32.85 30.11
CA ASP A 1209 -3.82 33.28 31.49
C ASP A 1209 -4.07 34.79 31.60
N ASP A 1210 -5.34 35.18 31.52
CA ASP A 1210 -5.79 36.57 31.67
C ASP A 1210 -6.96 36.67 32.66
N GLU A 1211 -7.42 37.91 32.93
CA GLU A 1211 -8.54 38.16 33.85
C GLU A 1211 -9.84 37.44 33.44
N ASN A 1212 -9.96 37.02 32.19
CA ASN A 1212 -11.12 36.36 31.62
C ASN A 1212 -11.00 34.82 31.62
N MET A 1213 -9.96 34.22 32.20
CA MET A 1213 -9.75 32.76 32.21
C MET A 1213 -11.00 31.98 32.64
N ASN A 1214 -11.67 32.40 33.73
CA ASN A 1214 -12.89 31.76 34.27
C ASN A 1214 -14.13 31.95 33.37
N THR A 1215 -14.07 32.83 32.38
CA THR A 1215 -15.12 32.98 31.36
C THR A 1215 -14.93 31.98 30.21
N HIS A 1216 -13.74 31.42 30.05
CA HIS A 1216 -13.40 30.46 29.00
C HIS A 1216 -13.57 29.02 29.47
N VAL A 1217 -13.14 28.70 30.69
CA VAL A 1217 -13.21 27.34 31.25
C VAL A 1217 -13.64 27.35 32.71
N ASN A 1218 -14.46 26.37 33.10
CA ASN A 1218 -14.74 26.04 34.50
C ASN A 1218 -15.39 24.65 34.59
N VAL A 1219 -15.21 23.96 35.72
CA VAL A 1219 -15.79 22.63 35.97
C VAL A 1219 -17.16 22.79 36.63
N PRO A 1220 -18.29 22.42 35.98
CA PRO A 1220 -19.61 22.57 36.58
C PRO A 1220 -19.80 21.68 37.82
N LYS A 1221 -20.37 22.27 38.87
CA LYS A 1221 -20.78 21.53 40.08
C LYS A 1221 -22.14 20.88 39.84
N ARG A 1222 -22.31 19.65 40.34
CA ARG A 1222 -23.57 18.89 40.25
C ARG A 1222 -24.65 19.59 41.07
N GLN A 1223 -25.85 19.73 40.51
CA GLN A 1223 -26.99 20.31 41.23
C GLN A 1223 -27.48 19.32 42.28
N ALA A 1224 -27.54 19.76 43.55
CA ALA A 1224 -28.09 18.94 44.62
C ALA A 1224 -29.61 18.79 44.41
N PRO A 1225 -30.22 17.61 44.65
CA PRO A 1225 -31.66 17.46 44.59
C PRO A 1225 -32.32 18.43 45.59
N GLU A 1226 -33.23 19.28 45.10
CA GLU A 1226 -34.04 20.14 45.96
C GLU A 1226 -34.75 19.26 47.00
N ARG A 1227 -34.48 19.53 48.28
CA ARG A 1227 -35.07 18.82 49.39
C ARG A 1227 -36.55 19.18 49.44
N ALA A 1228 -37.41 18.35 48.84
CA ALA A 1228 -38.86 18.53 48.89
C ALA A 1228 -39.30 18.78 50.33
N GLU A 1229 -39.74 20.00 50.62
CA GLU A 1229 -40.32 20.38 51.90
C GLU A 1229 -41.54 19.49 52.13
N ARG A 1230 -41.44 18.63 53.15
CA ARG A 1230 -42.57 17.83 53.61
C ARG A 1230 -43.62 18.78 54.18
N VAL A 1231 -44.68 19.00 53.41
CA VAL A 1231 -45.96 19.52 53.89
C VAL A 1231 -46.43 18.61 55.03
N VAL A 1232 -46.39 19.15 56.24
CA VAL A 1232 -46.96 18.52 57.43
C VAL A 1232 -48.48 18.69 57.34
N HIS A 1233 -49.18 17.58 57.14
CA HIS A 1233 -50.60 17.49 57.51
C HIS A 1233 -50.68 16.92 58.94
N GLU A 1234 -51.14 17.77 59.85
CA GLU A 1234 -51.63 17.42 61.18
C GLU A 1234 -52.94 16.62 61.12
N ASP A 1235 -53.26 16.00 62.27
CA ASP A 1235 -54.52 15.37 62.72
C ASP A 1235 -54.62 13.83 62.56
N LEU A 1236 -54.88 12.98 63.56
CA LEU A 1236 -55.34 13.12 64.96
C LEU A 1236 -54.99 11.84 65.78
N GLU A 1237 -54.63 12.06 67.05
CA GLU A 1237 -54.89 11.29 68.29
C GLU A 1237 -54.92 9.74 68.33
N MET A 1238 -54.09 9.12 69.19
CA MET A 1238 -54.56 8.60 70.49
C MET A 1238 -53.41 8.07 71.39
N ASP A 1239 -53.35 8.68 72.58
CA ASP A 1239 -52.87 8.27 73.89
C ASP A 1239 -52.30 6.84 74.12
N SER A 1240 -51.11 6.75 74.72
CA SER A 1240 -50.97 6.30 76.13
C SER A 1240 -49.55 5.88 76.52
N SER A 1241 -49.00 6.67 77.45
CA SER A 1241 -48.31 6.21 78.66
C SER A 1241 -46.85 5.70 78.62
N LYS A 1242 -46.06 6.37 79.49
CA LYS A 1242 -44.98 5.86 80.35
C LYS A 1242 -43.55 5.73 79.77
N ASN A 1243 -42.81 6.82 80.01
CA ASN A 1243 -41.49 6.87 80.67
C ASN A 1243 -41.34 5.84 81.82
N PRO A 1244 -40.13 5.54 82.36
CA PRO A 1244 -38.85 6.29 82.29
C PRO A 1244 -37.64 5.36 81.97
N GLY A 1245 -36.37 5.75 81.85
CA GLY A 1245 -35.63 6.98 82.09
C GLY A 1245 -34.14 6.64 82.26
N LEU A 1246 -33.39 7.65 82.71
CA LEU A 1246 -31.97 7.67 83.08
C LEU A 1246 -30.96 7.72 81.92
N SER A 1247 -29.90 8.52 81.93
CA SER A 1247 -29.47 9.75 82.63
C SER A 1247 -27.97 9.86 82.35
N ASN A 1248 -27.44 11.09 82.48
CA ASN A 1248 -26.02 11.47 82.55
C ASN A 1248 -25.41 11.75 81.17
N GLY A 1249 -24.98 12.97 80.84
CA GLY A 1249 -24.57 14.11 81.67
C GLY A 1249 -23.06 14.31 81.59
N ILE A 1250 -22.65 15.57 81.77
CA ILE A 1250 -21.27 16.13 81.79
C ILE A 1250 -20.85 16.63 80.39
N ASP A 1251 -20.96 17.91 80.03
CA ASP A 1251 -20.62 19.20 80.68
C ASP A 1251 -19.10 19.48 80.78
N SER A 1252 -18.65 20.48 80.00
CA SER A 1252 -17.69 21.54 80.37
C SER A 1252 -17.20 22.20 79.06
N SER A 1253 -17.64 23.42 78.69
CA SER A 1253 -17.18 24.75 79.19
C SER A 1253 -15.69 24.96 78.85
N LYS A 1254 -15.19 26.01 78.16
CA LYS A 1254 -15.34 27.48 78.17
C LYS A 1254 -14.37 27.97 77.05
N SER A 1255 -14.37 29.17 76.48
CA SER A 1255 -14.66 30.54 76.94
C SER A 1255 -14.70 31.49 75.73
N ASP A 1256 -15.65 32.44 75.77
CA ASP A 1256 -15.54 33.91 75.55
C ASP A 1256 -14.53 34.42 74.51
N THR A 1257 -14.88 35.31 73.57
CA THR A 1257 -15.58 36.60 73.70
C THR A 1257 -16.08 37.07 72.33
N ASP A 1258 -17.25 37.73 72.25
CA ASP A 1258 -17.39 39.04 71.59
C ASP A 1258 -18.82 39.61 71.74
N MET A 1259 -18.88 40.90 72.08
CA MET A 1259 -20.08 41.71 72.33
C MET A 1259 -20.51 42.45 71.05
N ASP A 1260 -21.83 42.47 70.83
CA ASP A 1260 -22.70 43.52 70.23
C ASP A 1260 -22.21 44.21 68.95
N GLY A 1261 -22.85 44.06 67.77
CA GLY A 1261 -24.26 44.33 67.44
C GLY A 1261 -24.42 45.75 66.84
N PRO A 1262 -25.53 46.15 66.17
CA PRO A 1262 -26.64 45.38 65.60
C PRO A 1262 -26.98 45.78 64.13
N GLY A 1263 -27.86 45.02 63.48
CA GLY A 1263 -28.31 45.29 62.11
C GLY A 1263 -29.53 44.46 61.67
N GLU A 1264 -30.60 44.58 62.45
CA GLU A 1264 -32.02 44.44 62.07
C GLU A 1264 -32.36 44.91 60.64
N THR A 1265 -33.37 44.45 59.89
CA THR A 1265 -34.29 43.30 59.92
C THR A 1265 -35.17 43.37 58.66
N LEU A 1266 -35.62 42.20 58.21
CA LEU A 1266 -36.96 41.86 57.69
C LEU A 1266 -37.47 42.58 56.44
N LYS A 1267 -37.46 41.88 55.30
CA LYS A 1267 -38.49 40.89 54.99
C LYS A 1267 -37.98 39.82 54.03
#